data_AF-A0A7R9QEM3-F1
#
_entry.id   AF-A0A7R9QEM3-F1
#
_cell.length_a   1.000
_cell.length_b   1.000
_cell.length_c   1.000
_cell.angle_alpha   90.00
_cell.angle_beta   90.00
_cell.angle_gamma   90.00
#
_symmetry.space_group_name_H-M   'P 1'
#
loop_
_entity.id
_entity.type
_entity.pdbx_description
1 polymer ?
#
loop_
_entity_poly.entity_id
_entity_poly.type
_entity_poly.pdbx_seq_one_letter_code
_entity_poly.pdbx_strand_id
1 'polypeptide(L)'
;MIRDWTSPNIHQYGMDGGQEFLEDKLAVKRNQSAASKGARKIIHNCFTNINCYLMPEPGPGVREADFAGRLNQLSPQFIEILDEFCAKFLNPDELPVKVLNGQPLKGQQFGQYFESCANMFNNSDALPLASDMLQALNKAFDINLITQIKVDEYLSEMVIILSDKDFYEESELMSESDKLIDTLKSKFDIRKKSTDETAIHELTQMLTESLSASYRQKCDENDVKRKAGMNDTITKFVDEFGDELKCIIKSDDCLAENTLDKIIDTQIEHVVNKFKTFCSHDTDLYDNFKGKLKNQLENQASSFKTDNKRRIQDLKKEYDDNLALLKIEYEQSMSNLFAEPTKYYEHDELDHLSVTYQNDLLSKINVNTDHENIISFQNYIQSFDTYIASKLQDYQDKNQTRRAMADIEATKLIDELGDNYEVELDHLIRLGSCDTVVEFKVRAQQIQTAIVNEHRDKHRYSKGTGIPHLNLRKLNEKFVETLEDCIDVFNRNQVTMESNTQGLMERVIRRYRDKMNSYLDANGFVRGERLQVHHEELCQQVIKHFDTEKGHLTNDKFTRMVMDKLNLVFKSVQEENDKNTPTLPAIGIDLGTTNSCVAYYHPDGRLGKVIVLENRGKFTTPSVVEFGDTQPVVGDSAKNNILNNPRNIIYSVKRLIGRKFSSAEVTGDRKHWPFRVVDMDGDEPGVEVEVNGKSERFYPEDVSAQVLKKMKEIACAPSSVSLSM
;
A
#
# COMPACT_ATOMS: atom_id res chain seq x y z
N MET A 1 39.98 -44.67 -12.98
CA MET A 1 40.12 -44.29 -14.40
C MET A 1 41.58 -43.96 -14.68
N ILE A 2 42.16 -44.55 -15.71
CA ILE A 2 43.48 -44.21 -16.27
C ILE A 2 43.23 -43.47 -17.58
N ARG A 3 43.91 -42.33 -17.77
CA ARG A 3 43.82 -41.50 -18.98
C ARG A 3 44.94 -41.85 -19.94
N ASP A 4 44.74 -41.57 -21.22
CA ASP A 4 45.73 -41.70 -22.30
C ASP A 4 46.41 -43.09 -22.32
N TRP A 5 45.62 -44.16 -22.15
CA TRP A 5 46.12 -45.53 -22.16
C TRP A 5 46.68 -45.89 -23.54
N THR A 6 47.95 -46.29 -23.60
CA THR A 6 48.68 -46.50 -24.86
C THR A 6 48.83 -47.98 -25.24
N SER A 7 48.32 -48.91 -24.42
CA SER A 7 48.57 -50.36 -24.56
C SER A 7 47.28 -51.20 -24.66
N PRO A 8 46.33 -50.88 -25.58
CA PRO A 8 45.07 -51.62 -25.73
C PRO A 8 45.27 -53.11 -26.10
N ASN A 9 46.43 -53.45 -26.67
CA ASN A 9 46.81 -54.82 -27.02
C ASN A 9 47.17 -55.70 -25.81
N ILE A 10 47.39 -55.10 -24.63
CA ILE A 10 47.71 -55.82 -23.38
C ILE A 10 46.46 -55.90 -22.50
N HIS A 11 45.77 -54.76 -22.34
CA HIS A 11 44.45 -54.68 -21.72
C HIS A 11 43.62 -53.69 -22.53
N GLN A 12 42.41 -54.10 -22.93
CA GLN A 12 41.54 -53.30 -23.79
C GLN A 12 41.07 -52.01 -23.11
N TYR A 13 40.59 -51.04 -23.90
CA TYR A 13 39.90 -49.87 -23.37
C TYR A 13 38.60 -50.25 -22.64
N GLY A 14 38.05 -49.32 -21.88
CA GLY A 14 36.80 -49.53 -21.15
C GLY A 14 36.99 -50.13 -19.76
N MET A 15 35.92 -50.71 -19.22
CA MET A 15 35.87 -51.26 -17.87
C MET A 15 36.62 -52.58 -17.72
N ASP A 16 36.40 -53.54 -18.63
CA ASP A 16 36.87 -54.92 -18.46
C ASP A 16 38.41 -55.03 -18.46
N GLY A 17 39.07 -54.45 -19.47
CA GLY A 17 40.54 -54.37 -19.50
C GLY A 17 41.11 -53.52 -18.35
N GLY A 18 40.35 -52.53 -17.86
CA GLY A 18 40.69 -51.78 -16.66
C GLY A 18 40.70 -52.66 -15.41
N GLN A 19 39.70 -53.51 -15.25
CA GLN A 19 39.57 -54.42 -14.13
C GLN A 19 40.67 -55.50 -14.14
N GLU A 20 40.94 -56.12 -15.29
CA GLU A 20 42.08 -57.05 -15.44
C GLU A 20 43.41 -56.41 -15.04
N PHE A 21 43.67 -55.19 -15.53
CA PHE A 21 44.88 -54.43 -15.18
C PHE A 21 44.94 -54.17 -13.68
N LEU A 22 43.84 -53.74 -13.07
CA LEU A 22 43.76 -53.44 -11.64
C LEU A 22 44.06 -54.67 -10.78
N GLU A 23 43.51 -55.82 -11.15
CA GLU A 23 43.73 -57.08 -10.43
C GLU A 23 45.20 -57.51 -10.46
N ASP A 24 45.89 -57.40 -11.60
CA ASP A 24 47.33 -57.67 -11.66
C ASP A 24 48.16 -56.72 -10.76
N LYS A 25 47.77 -55.43 -10.68
CA LYS A 25 48.49 -54.43 -9.87
C LYS A 25 48.18 -54.51 -8.38
N LEU A 26 46.94 -54.80 -7.98
CA LEU A 26 46.53 -54.93 -6.58
C LEU A 26 46.74 -56.34 -6.00
N ALA A 27 47.00 -57.36 -6.83
CA ALA A 27 47.37 -58.69 -6.37
C ALA A 27 48.57 -58.67 -5.38
N VAL A 28 48.37 -59.29 -4.22
CA VAL A 28 49.38 -59.41 -3.15
C VAL A 28 50.33 -60.58 -3.46
N LYS A 29 51.45 -60.27 -4.12
CA LYS A 29 52.42 -61.27 -4.61
C LYS A 29 53.54 -61.51 -3.60
N ARG A 30 54.01 -62.77 -3.48
CA ARG A 30 54.98 -63.20 -2.44
C ARG A 30 56.30 -62.40 -2.46
N ASN A 31 56.75 -61.94 -3.62
CA ASN A 31 57.99 -61.19 -3.85
C ASN A 31 57.89 -59.67 -3.58
N GLN A 32 56.70 -59.11 -3.27
CA GLN A 32 56.56 -57.68 -2.94
C GLN A 32 57.12 -57.34 -1.55
N SER A 33 57.57 -56.09 -1.35
CA SER A 33 58.03 -55.60 -0.05
C SER A 33 56.90 -55.54 0.99
N ALA A 34 57.24 -55.53 2.29
CA ALA A 34 56.26 -55.48 3.37
C ALA A 34 55.34 -54.24 3.28
N ALA A 35 55.91 -53.06 3.01
CA ALA A 35 55.15 -51.83 2.78
C ALA A 35 54.19 -51.94 1.58
N SER A 36 54.65 -52.52 0.47
CA SER A 36 53.84 -52.67 -0.75
C SER A 36 52.71 -53.70 -0.60
N LYS A 37 52.89 -54.71 0.26
CA LYS A 37 51.83 -55.64 0.68
C LYS A 37 50.85 -54.99 1.66
N GLY A 38 51.36 -54.18 2.59
CA GLY A 38 50.55 -53.41 3.56
C GLY A 38 49.60 -52.44 2.86
N ALA A 39 50.12 -51.62 1.95
CA ALA A 39 49.32 -50.65 1.18
C ALA A 39 48.16 -51.32 0.42
N ARG A 40 48.42 -52.45 -0.27
CA ARG A 40 47.37 -53.22 -0.97
C ARG A 40 46.27 -53.72 -0.02
N LYS A 41 46.65 -54.27 1.14
CA LYS A 41 45.68 -54.72 2.16
C LYS A 41 44.84 -53.56 2.72
N ILE A 42 45.45 -52.40 2.95
CA ILE A 42 44.74 -51.20 3.40
C ILE A 42 43.73 -50.75 2.34
N ILE A 43 44.15 -50.67 1.07
CA ILE A 43 43.26 -50.32 -0.05
C ILE A 43 42.02 -51.24 -0.10
N HIS A 44 42.19 -52.56 -0.01
CA HIS A 44 41.06 -53.50 0.03
C HIS A 44 40.17 -53.37 1.27
N ASN A 45 40.67 -52.85 2.39
CA ASN A 45 39.89 -52.65 3.61
C ASN A 45 39.20 -51.26 3.65
N CYS A 46 39.66 -50.29 2.87
CA CYS A 46 39.12 -48.92 2.86
C CYS A 46 37.92 -48.71 1.92
N PHE A 47 37.75 -49.56 0.90
CA PHE A 47 36.76 -49.37 -0.15
C PHE A 47 35.92 -50.63 -0.37
N THR A 48 34.58 -50.48 -0.37
CA THR A 48 33.65 -51.59 -0.64
C THR A 48 33.78 -52.12 -2.06
N ASN A 49 33.93 -51.21 -3.04
CA ASN A 49 34.10 -51.50 -4.46
C ASN A 49 35.34 -50.75 -4.97
N ILE A 50 36.17 -51.40 -5.79
CA ILE A 50 37.36 -50.79 -6.41
C ILE A 50 37.36 -51.16 -7.89
N ASN A 51 37.15 -50.16 -8.74
CA ASN A 51 36.95 -50.31 -10.17
C ASN A 51 38.04 -49.55 -10.93
N CYS A 52 38.42 -50.05 -12.11
CA CYS A 52 39.35 -49.38 -13.01
C CYS A 52 38.78 -49.33 -14.43
N TYR A 53 39.15 -48.29 -15.17
CA TYR A 53 38.61 -47.98 -16.49
C TYR A 53 39.72 -47.33 -17.31
N LEU A 54 39.97 -47.82 -18.52
CA LEU A 54 41.09 -47.39 -19.37
C LEU A 54 40.57 -46.51 -20.51
N MET A 55 40.84 -45.21 -20.46
CA MET A 55 40.50 -44.25 -21.50
C MET A 55 41.63 -44.15 -22.54
N PRO A 56 41.32 -44.09 -23.85
CA PRO A 56 42.30 -43.76 -24.89
C PRO A 56 42.76 -42.28 -24.80
N GLU A 57 43.74 -41.91 -25.63
CA GLU A 57 44.11 -40.50 -25.83
C GLU A 57 42.99 -39.75 -26.60
N PRO A 58 42.57 -38.55 -26.16
CA PRO A 58 41.46 -37.81 -26.78
C PRO A 58 41.77 -37.23 -28.16
N GLY A 59 43.00 -37.40 -28.66
CA GLY A 59 43.44 -36.93 -29.97
C GLY A 59 44.10 -35.54 -29.95
N PRO A 60 44.76 -35.15 -31.07
CA PRO A 60 45.57 -33.94 -31.14
C PRO A 60 44.76 -32.65 -31.01
N GLY A 61 43.47 -32.64 -31.38
CA GLY A 61 42.62 -31.45 -31.32
C GLY A 61 42.45 -30.85 -29.92
N VAL A 62 42.70 -31.61 -28.85
CA VAL A 62 42.72 -31.11 -27.45
C VAL A 62 43.95 -30.22 -27.16
N ARG A 63 45.00 -30.32 -27.97
CA ARG A 63 46.24 -29.53 -27.85
C ARG A 63 46.22 -28.23 -28.67
N GLU A 64 45.20 -28.02 -29.48
CA GLU A 64 45.07 -26.84 -30.33
C GLU A 64 44.54 -25.62 -29.54
N ALA A 65 44.99 -24.42 -29.92
CA ALA A 65 44.65 -23.18 -29.22
C ALA A 65 43.16 -22.78 -29.34
N ASP A 66 42.44 -23.35 -30.30
CA ASP A 66 41.00 -23.17 -30.54
C ASP A 66 40.15 -24.36 -30.06
N PHE A 67 40.72 -25.27 -29.25
CA PHE A 67 39.96 -26.35 -28.63
C PHE A 67 38.81 -25.82 -27.78
N ALA A 68 37.58 -26.12 -28.19
CA ALA A 68 36.35 -25.61 -27.58
C ALA A 68 35.48 -26.73 -26.97
N GLY A 69 36.08 -27.90 -26.71
CA GLY A 69 35.34 -29.07 -26.18
C GLY A 69 34.37 -29.70 -27.17
N ARG A 70 34.46 -29.37 -28.48
CA ARG A 70 33.54 -29.91 -29.49
C ARG A 70 33.90 -31.36 -29.81
N LEU A 71 32.89 -32.23 -29.94
CA LEU A 71 33.09 -33.65 -30.24
C LEU A 71 33.90 -33.88 -31.53
N ASN A 72 33.74 -33.03 -32.54
CA ASN A 72 34.52 -33.13 -33.79
C ASN A 72 36.01 -32.72 -33.66
N GLN A 73 36.45 -32.23 -32.51
CA GLN A 73 37.86 -31.99 -32.17
C GLN A 73 38.48 -33.18 -31.39
N LEU A 74 37.72 -34.24 -31.10
CA LEU A 74 38.15 -35.42 -30.36
C LEU A 74 38.34 -36.64 -31.29
N SER A 75 39.15 -37.61 -30.85
CA SER A 75 39.30 -38.89 -31.56
C SER A 75 38.01 -39.72 -31.46
N PRO A 76 37.54 -40.36 -32.56
CA PRO A 76 36.30 -41.16 -32.52
C PRO A 76 36.32 -42.27 -31.45
N GLN A 77 37.47 -42.93 -31.29
CA GLN A 77 37.67 -43.97 -30.26
C GLN A 77 37.56 -43.42 -28.83
N PHE A 78 37.95 -42.16 -28.59
CA PHE A 78 37.74 -41.52 -27.28
C PHE A 78 36.27 -41.18 -27.04
N ILE A 79 35.54 -40.77 -28.08
CA ILE A 79 34.09 -40.49 -27.97
C ILE A 79 33.33 -41.79 -27.63
N GLU A 80 33.63 -42.88 -28.33
CA GLU A 80 33.03 -44.21 -28.10
C GLU A 80 33.24 -44.70 -26.66
N ILE A 81 34.48 -44.70 -26.18
CA ILE A 81 34.82 -45.15 -24.81
C ILE A 81 34.34 -44.16 -23.74
N LEU A 82 34.17 -42.87 -24.06
CA LEU A 82 33.56 -41.88 -23.16
C LEU A 82 32.04 -42.07 -23.05
N ASP A 83 31.36 -42.45 -24.14
CA ASP A 83 29.93 -42.74 -24.14
C ASP A 83 29.63 -43.98 -23.28
N GLU A 84 30.41 -45.06 -23.43
CA GLU A 84 30.38 -46.24 -22.54
C GLU A 84 30.60 -45.84 -21.06
N PHE A 85 31.60 -44.99 -20.79
CA PHE A 85 31.90 -44.52 -19.43
C PHE A 85 30.70 -43.75 -18.82
N CYS A 86 30.13 -42.81 -19.57
CA CYS A 86 28.97 -42.03 -19.13
C CYS A 86 27.76 -42.94 -18.90
N ALA A 87 27.46 -43.83 -19.84
CA ALA A 87 26.38 -44.80 -19.72
C ALA A 87 26.55 -45.72 -18.51
N LYS A 88 27.79 -46.07 -18.12
CA LYS A 88 28.03 -46.95 -16.96
C LYS A 88 28.02 -46.23 -15.61
N PHE A 89 28.66 -45.05 -15.50
CA PHE A 89 28.87 -44.39 -14.21
C PHE A 89 27.86 -43.27 -13.89
N LEU A 90 27.07 -42.81 -14.87
CA LEU A 90 26.05 -41.77 -14.69
C LEU A 90 24.62 -42.29 -14.89
N ASN A 91 24.43 -43.61 -15.04
CA ASN A 91 23.10 -44.23 -15.09
C ASN A 91 22.34 -43.96 -13.78
N PRO A 92 21.20 -43.25 -13.79
CA PRO A 92 20.44 -42.92 -12.58
C PRO A 92 20.06 -44.14 -11.73
N ASP A 93 19.82 -45.29 -12.35
CA ASP A 93 19.41 -46.52 -11.66
C ASP A 93 20.59 -47.24 -10.95
N GLU A 94 21.84 -46.91 -11.30
CA GLU A 94 23.06 -47.48 -10.71
C GLU A 94 23.85 -46.48 -9.85
N LEU A 95 23.37 -45.24 -9.66
CA LEU A 95 24.08 -44.22 -8.88
C LEU A 95 24.24 -44.63 -7.40
N PRO A 96 25.48 -44.76 -6.88
CA PRO A 96 25.70 -45.16 -5.49
C PRO A 96 25.32 -44.02 -4.53
N VAL A 97 24.30 -44.25 -3.70
CA VAL A 97 23.94 -43.34 -2.61
C VAL A 97 25.10 -43.28 -1.60
N LYS A 98 25.46 -42.06 -1.16
CA LYS A 98 26.51 -41.89 -0.15
C LYS A 98 26.04 -42.48 1.19
N VAL A 99 26.76 -43.49 1.67
CA VAL A 99 26.51 -44.17 2.95
C VAL A 99 27.55 -43.77 3.99
N LEU A 100 27.12 -43.58 5.25
CA LEU A 100 27.95 -43.40 6.44
C LEU A 100 27.42 -44.30 7.55
N ASN A 101 28.28 -45.06 8.22
CA ASN A 101 27.91 -46.01 9.29
C ASN A 101 26.73 -46.95 8.91
N GLY A 102 26.63 -47.32 7.63
CA GLY A 102 25.56 -48.18 7.10
C GLY A 102 24.22 -47.49 6.84
N GLN A 103 24.13 -46.17 6.93
CA GLN A 103 22.93 -45.38 6.62
C GLN A 103 23.13 -44.44 5.42
N PRO A 104 22.14 -44.28 4.52
CA PRO A 104 22.21 -43.32 3.42
C PRO A 104 22.11 -41.87 3.93
N LEU A 105 22.93 -40.97 3.40
CA LEU A 105 22.96 -39.55 3.74
C LEU A 105 22.02 -38.72 2.84
N LYS A 106 21.14 -37.92 3.45
CA LYS A 106 20.38 -36.86 2.76
C LYS A 106 21.30 -35.67 2.46
N GLY A 107 21.02 -34.88 1.42
CA GLY A 107 21.88 -33.76 0.99
C GLY A 107 22.18 -32.70 2.05
N GLN A 108 21.21 -32.35 2.90
CA GLN A 108 21.41 -31.42 4.03
C GLN A 108 22.41 -31.96 5.06
N GLN A 109 22.36 -33.27 5.32
CA GLN A 109 23.24 -33.95 6.28
C GLN A 109 24.68 -34.02 5.74
N PHE A 110 24.83 -34.14 4.41
CA PHE A 110 26.14 -34.11 3.75
C PHE A 110 26.85 -32.75 3.88
N GLY A 111 26.12 -31.64 3.90
CA GLY A 111 26.69 -30.30 4.16
C GLY A 111 27.32 -30.20 5.56
N GLN A 112 26.59 -30.61 6.60
CA GLN A 112 27.09 -30.61 7.99
C GLN A 112 28.27 -31.57 8.19
N TYR A 113 28.24 -32.73 7.52
CA TYR A 113 29.37 -33.64 7.44
C TYR A 113 30.61 -32.95 6.84
N PHE A 114 30.44 -32.24 5.73
CA PHE A 114 31.52 -31.53 5.04
C PHE A 114 32.13 -30.43 5.92
N GLU A 115 31.30 -29.59 6.55
CA GLU A 115 31.74 -28.56 7.50
C GLU A 115 32.52 -29.16 8.69
N SER A 116 32.00 -30.26 9.26
CA SER A 116 32.67 -30.96 10.37
C SER A 116 34.05 -31.46 9.98
N CYS A 117 34.19 -32.08 8.79
CA CYS A 117 35.48 -32.51 8.26
C CYS A 117 36.40 -31.32 7.96
N ALA A 118 35.91 -30.28 7.27
CA ALA A 118 36.72 -29.11 6.91
C ALA A 118 37.28 -28.40 8.15
N ASN A 119 36.47 -28.22 9.20
CA ASN A 119 36.89 -27.61 10.45
C ASN A 119 38.00 -28.42 11.15
N MET A 120 38.02 -29.75 11.03
CA MET A 120 39.13 -30.55 11.57
C MET A 120 40.45 -30.29 10.86
N PHE A 121 40.45 -30.14 9.54
CA PHE A 121 41.66 -29.84 8.76
C PHE A 121 42.13 -28.38 8.97
N ASN A 122 41.21 -27.45 9.27
CA ASN A 122 41.54 -26.04 9.48
C ASN A 122 42.07 -25.71 10.90
N ASN A 123 41.81 -26.57 11.89
CA ASN A 123 42.10 -26.30 13.30
C ASN A 123 43.49 -26.79 13.78
N SER A 124 44.36 -27.26 12.88
CA SER A 124 45.71 -27.72 13.22
C SER A 124 46.68 -27.60 12.03
N ASP A 125 47.95 -27.26 12.32
CA ASP A 125 49.06 -27.32 11.35
C ASP A 125 49.46 -28.78 10.98
N ALA A 126 48.78 -29.79 11.54
CA ALA A 126 49.05 -31.21 11.34
C ALA A 126 47.79 -31.96 10.89
N LEU A 127 47.97 -32.97 10.03
CA LEU A 127 46.89 -33.85 9.60
C LEU A 127 46.27 -34.59 10.81
N PRO A 128 44.93 -34.57 10.97
CA PRO A 128 44.26 -35.18 12.12
C PRO A 128 44.43 -36.71 12.16
N LEU A 129 44.37 -37.31 13.36
CA LEU A 129 44.45 -38.77 13.48
C LEU A 129 43.15 -39.43 13.01
N ALA A 130 43.25 -40.67 12.53
CA ALA A 130 42.08 -41.44 12.08
C ALA A 130 41.06 -41.70 13.22
N SER A 131 41.52 -41.73 14.49
CA SER A 131 40.67 -41.77 15.68
C SER A 131 39.78 -40.53 15.78
N ASP A 132 40.39 -39.38 15.59
CA ASP A 132 39.77 -38.07 15.81
C ASP A 132 38.75 -37.82 14.70
N MET A 133 39.10 -38.22 13.46
CA MET A 133 38.17 -38.22 12.34
C MET A 133 36.95 -39.07 12.66
N LEU A 134 37.14 -40.32 13.11
CA LEU A 134 36.04 -41.21 13.45
C LEU A 134 35.14 -40.66 14.57
N GLN A 135 35.72 -40.02 15.59
CA GLN A 135 34.96 -39.38 16.67
C GLN A 135 34.13 -38.20 16.16
N ALA A 136 34.71 -37.31 15.35
CA ALA A 136 33.98 -36.20 14.74
C ALA A 136 32.86 -36.69 13.80
N LEU A 137 33.09 -37.77 13.04
CA LEU A 137 32.06 -38.38 12.20
C LEU A 137 30.90 -38.95 13.02
N ASN A 138 31.17 -39.60 14.16
CA ASN A 138 30.11 -40.07 15.05
C ASN A 138 29.34 -38.91 15.69
N LYS A 139 30.02 -37.83 16.12
CA LYS A 139 29.36 -36.62 16.64
C LYS A 139 28.48 -35.95 15.58
N ALA A 140 28.96 -35.80 14.35
CA ALA A 140 28.18 -35.26 13.24
C ALA A 140 26.96 -36.13 12.88
N PHE A 141 27.09 -37.46 12.95
CA PHE A 141 25.96 -38.38 12.78
C PHE A 141 24.90 -38.17 13.88
N ASP A 142 25.31 -38.06 15.15
CA ASP A 142 24.38 -37.91 16.27
C ASP A 142 23.66 -36.55 16.27
N ILE A 143 24.32 -35.46 15.88
CA ILE A 143 23.68 -34.14 15.67
C ILE A 143 22.62 -34.22 14.55
N ASN A 144 22.90 -34.97 13.48
CA ASN A 144 21.93 -35.22 12.42
C ASN A 144 20.75 -36.07 12.90
N LEU A 145 21.00 -37.06 13.76
CA LEU A 145 19.96 -37.88 14.40
C LEU A 145 19.07 -37.04 15.33
N ILE A 146 19.61 -36.09 16.09
CA ILE A 146 18.82 -35.13 16.89
C ILE A 146 17.90 -34.30 15.99
N THR A 147 18.43 -33.80 14.87
CA THR A 147 17.66 -33.02 13.89
C THR A 147 16.53 -33.86 13.28
N GLN A 148 16.82 -35.12 12.92
CA GLN A 148 15.83 -36.06 12.41
C GLN A 148 14.74 -36.37 13.44
N ILE A 149 15.10 -36.68 14.70
CA ILE A 149 14.14 -36.97 15.76
C ILE A 149 13.23 -35.78 16.03
N LYS A 150 13.75 -34.54 15.97
CA LYS A 150 12.93 -33.33 16.08
C LYS A 150 11.96 -33.16 14.91
N VAL A 151 12.44 -33.25 13.67
CA VAL A 151 11.65 -32.90 12.48
C VAL A 151 10.75 -34.03 12.02
N ASP A 152 11.33 -35.22 11.81
CA ASP A 152 10.65 -36.37 11.21
C ASP A 152 9.79 -37.13 12.25
N GLU A 153 10.06 -36.99 13.56
CA GLU A 153 9.29 -37.67 14.63
C GLU A 153 8.53 -36.69 15.55
N TYR A 154 9.18 -35.81 16.32
CA TYR A 154 8.50 -34.94 17.31
C TYR A 154 7.49 -33.97 16.69
N LEU A 155 7.92 -33.17 15.71
CA LEU A 155 7.05 -32.15 15.11
C LEU A 155 5.89 -32.78 14.32
N SER A 156 6.11 -33.93 13.68
CA SER A 156 5.07 -34.69 13.00
C SER A 156 3.99 -35.17 13.98
N GLU A 157 4.39 -35.81 15.08
CA GLU A 157 3.43 -36.35 16.06
C GLU A 157 2.69 -35.23 16.80
N MET A 158 3.38 -34.13 17.15
CA MET A 158 2.73 -32.96 17.77
C MET A 158 1.70 -32.29 16.86
N VAL A 159 1.89 -32.32 15.53
CA VAL A 159 0.87 -31.83 14.58
C VAL A 159 -0.36 -32.74 14.59
N ILE A 160 -0.18 -34.06 14.72
CA ILE A 160 -1.31 -35.01 14.84
C ILE A 160 -2.06 -34.77 16.15
N ILE A 161 -1.36 -34.67 17.29
CA ILE A 161 -1.95 -34.36 18.61
C ILE A 161 -2.76 -33.06 18.54
N LEU A 162 -2.15 -31.96 18.08
CA LEU A 162 -2.82 -30.66 17.96
C LEU A 162 -3.92 -30.61 16.87
N SER A 163 -4.20 -31.70 16.16
CA SER A 163 -5.30 -31.82 15.19
C SER A 163 -6.50 -32.61 15.72
N ASP A 164 -6.37 -33.31 16.85
CA ASP A 164 -7.45 -34.10 17.48
C ASP A 164 -8.47 -33.21 18.22
N LYS A 165 -8.05 -32.02 18.67
CA LYS A 165 -8.89 -31.03 19.34
C LYS A 165 -8.69 -29.62 18.78
N ASP A 166 -9.69 -28.77 18.97
CA ASP A 166 -9.62 -27.34 18.65
C ASP A 166 -8.48 -26.65 19.42
N PHE A 167 -8.34 -26.95 20.71
CA PHE A 167 -7.18 -26.61 21.53
C PHE A 167 -7.05 -27.61 22.70
N TYR A 168 -5.88 -27.61 23.33
CA TYR A 168 -5.57 -28.33 24.57
C TYR A 168 -5.39 -27.36 25.74
N GLU A 169 -5.71 -27.81 26.95
CA GLU A 169 -5.27 -27.14 28.18
C GLU A 169 -3.76 -27.30 28.38
N GLU A 170 -3.10 -26.32 29.00
CA GLU A 170 -1.63 -26.30 29.13
C GLU A 170 -1.09 -27.56 29.83
N SER A 171 -1.76 -28.01 30.89
CA SER A 171 -1.39 -29.21 31.63
C SER A 171 -1.59 -30.50 30.84
N GLU A 172 -2.56 -30.55 29.93
CA GLU A 172 -2.80 -31.70 29.06
C GLU A 172 -1.75 -31.76 27.93
N LEU A 173 -1.49 -30.62 27.28
CA LEU A 173 -0.50 -30.53 26.21
C LEU A 173 0.92 -30.84 26.70
N MET A 174 1.26 -30.39 27.92
CA MET A 174 2.52 -30.73 28.59
C MET A 174 2.63 -32.24 28.80
N SER A 175 1.57 -32.88 29.30
CA SER A 175 1.56 -34.33 29.58
C SER A 175 1.76 -35.16 28.30
N GLU A 176 1.14 -34.79 27.18
CA GLU A 176 1.35 -35.48 25.91
C GLU A 176 2.74 -35.23 25.33
N SER A 177 3.26 -34.00 25.40
CA SER A 177 4.61 -33.68 24.95
C SER A 177 5.68 -34.41 25.75
N ASP A 178 5.55 -34.52 27.08
CA ASP A 178 6.53 -35.20 27.93
C ASP A 178 6.62 -36.71 27.62
N LYS A 179 5.46 -37.39 27.46
CA LYS A 179 5.40 -38.81 27.02
C LYS A 179 6.12 -39.03 25.68
N LEU A 180 5.92 -38.11 24.75
CA LEU A 180 6.55 -38.15 23.43
C LEU A 180 8.07 -37.92 23.57
N ILE A 181 8.50 -36.90 24.32
CA ILE A 181 9.93 -36.60 24.55
C ILE A 181 10.67 -37.79 25.17
N ASP A 182 10.11 -38.45 26.19
CA ASP A 182 10.74 -39.61 26.82
C ASP A 182 10.84 -40.82 25.87
N THR A 183 9.82 -41.03 25.04
CA THR A 183 9.85 -42.03 23.97
C THR A 183 10.94 -41.74 22.93
N LEU A 184 11.12 -40.46 22.56
CA LEU A 184 12.12 -40.04 21.58
C LEU A 184 13.55 -40.05 22.13
N LYS A 185 13.76 -39.69 23.40
CA LYS A 185 15.05 -39.87 24.10
C LYS A 185 15.47 -41.34 24.13
N SER A 186 14.53 -42.23 24.45
CA SER A 186 14.77 -43.68 24.43
C SER A 186 15.17 -44.19 23.03
N LYS A 187 14.55 -43.67 21.96
CA LYS A 187 14.96 -43.96 20.57
C LYS A 187 16.33 -43.38 20.22
N PHE A 188 16.67 -42.19 20.71
CA PHE A 188 17.99 -41.56 20.50
C PHE A 188 19.11 -42.42 21.10
N ASP A 189 18.96 -42.85 22.36
CA ASP A 189 19.97 -43.62 23.08
C ASP A 189 20.31 -44.96 22.43
N ILE A 190 19.33 -45.58 21.74
CA ILE A 190 19.50 -46.83 20.98
C ILE A 190 20.24 -46.58 19.64
N ARG A 191 20.03 -45.43 19.01
CA ARG A 191 20.48 -45.16 17.63
C ARG A 191 21.82 -44.43 17.56
N LYS A 192 22.19 -43.66 18.60
CA LYS A 192 23.42 -42.86 18.66
C LYS A 192 24.70 -43.69 18.46
N LYS A 193 25.76 -43.06 17.93
CA LYS A 193 27.04 -43.69 17.58
C LYS A 193 28.22 -43.22 18.43
N SER A 194 28.12 -42.08 19.07
CA SER A 194 29.13 -41.61 20.03
C SER A 194 29.20 -42.56 21.22
N THR A 195 30.42 -42.96 21.56
CA THR A 195 30.76 -43.82 22.70
C THR A 195 31.47 -43.05 23.82
N ASP A 196 31.79 -41.78 23.59
CA ASP A 196 32.38 -40.89 24.59
C ASP A 196 31.30 -40.33 25.52
N GLU A 197 31.46 -40.48 26.83
CA GLU A 197 30.44 -40.11 27.82
C GLU A 197 30.20 -38.60 27.86
N THR A 198 31.23 -37.78 27.64
CA THR A 198 31.12 -36.32 27.62
C THR A 198 30.31 -35.86 26.40
N ALA A 199 30.64 -36.36 25.21
CA ALA A 199 29.90 -36.09 24.00
C ALA A 199 28.45 -36.60 24.05
N ILE A 200 28.20 -37.77 24.65
CA ILE A 200 26.82 -38.27 24.87
C ILE A 200 26.04 -37.30 25.77
N HIS A 201 26.65 -36.78 26.84
CA HIS A 201 25.99 -35.81 27.71
C HIS A 201 25.63 -34.51 26.97
N GLU A 202 26.57 -33.93 26.22
CA GLU A 202 26.33 -32.76 25.36
C GLU A 202 25.18 -32.99 24.35
N LEU A 203 25.17 -34.16 23.69
CA LEU A 203 24.17 -34.52 22.70
C LEU A 203 22.77 -34.70 23.32
N THR A 204 22.68 -35.34 24.50
CA THR A 204 21.40 -35.52 25.20
C THR A 204 20.86 -34.18 25.75
N GLN A 205 21.74 -33.27 26.18
CA GLN A 205 21.36 -31.89 26.49
C GLN A 205 20.82 -31.17 25.25
N MET A 206 21.56 -31.20 24.14
CA MET A 206 21.16 -30.57 22.86
C MET A 206 19.82 -31.10 22.34
N LEU A 207 19.57 -32.42 22.44
CA LEU A 207 18.26 -33.01 22.13
C LEU A 207 17.17 -32.44 23.02
N THR A 208 17.39 -32.41 24.33
CA THR A 208 16.40 -31.94 25.31
C THR A 208 16.05 -30.47 25.07
N GLU A 209 17.05 -29.59 24.89
CA GLU A 209 16.85 -28.17 24.59
C GLU A 209 16.13 -27.96 23.26
N SER A 210 16.49 -28.71 22.22
CA SER A 210 15.90 -28.63 20.87
C SER A 210 14.43 -29.08 20.86
N LEU A 211 14.08 -30.11 21.62
CA LEU A 211 12.70 -30.56 21.82
C LEU A 211 11.91 -29.57 22.69
N SER A 212 12.46 -29.10 23.82
CA SER A 212 11.82 -28.10 24.68
C SER A 212 11.54 -26.77 23.95
N ALA A 213 12.44 -26.34 23.06
CA ALA A 213 12.19 -25.16 22.22
C ALA A 213 11.05 -25.39 21.22
N SER A 214 10.95 -26.61 20.68
CA SER A 214 9.87 -27.00 19.75
C SER A 214 8.53 -27.14 20.48
N TYR A 215 8.53 -27.62 21.72
CA TYR A 215 7.36 -27.65 22.60
C TYR A 215 6.79 -26.25 22.83
N ARG A 216 7.63 -25.26 23.19
CA ARG A 216 7.18 -23.86 23.40
C ARG A 216 6.47 -23.30 22.16
N GLN A 217 7.03 -23.52 20.97
CA GLN A 217 6.38 -23.13 19.71
C GLN A 217 5.00 -23.79 19.55
N LYS A 218 4.84 -25.05 19.98
CA LYS A 218 3.53 -25.74 19.96
C LYS A 218 2.57 -25.23 21.03
N CYS A 219 3.05 -24.75 22.17
CA CYS A 219 2.22 -23.98 23.12
C CYS A 219 1.71 -22.67 22.49
N ASP A 220 2.58 -21.92 21.81
CA ASP A 220 2.20 -20.67 21.12
C ASP A 220 1.15 -20.94 20.03
N GLU A 221 1.33 -21.97 19.21
CA GLU A 221 0.35 -22.40 18.20
C GLU A 221 -1.00 -22.79 18.83
N ASN A 222 -0.98 -23.54 19.93
CA ASN A 222 -2.18 -23.96 20.66
C ASN A 222 -2.92 -22.78 21.31
N ASP A 223 -2.19 -21.83 21.90
CA ASP A 223 -2.77 -20.64 22.52
C ASP A 223 -3.36 -19.68 21.47
N VAL A 224 -2.81 -19.63 20.25
CA VAL A 224 -3.45 -18.94 19.11
C VAL A 224 -4.79 -19.59 18.76
N LYS A 225 -4.90 -20.93 18.69
CA LYS A 225 -6.19 -21.61 18.46
C LYS A 225 -7.19 -21.35 19.59
N ARG A 226 -6.75 -21.45 20.84
CA ARG A 226 -7.54 -21.15 22.04
C ARG A 226 -8.12 -19.74 22.01
N LYS A 227 -7.30 -18.74 21.67
CA LYS A 227 -7.70 -17.35 21.47
C LYS A 227 -8.61 -17.14 20.27
N ALA A 228 -8.48 -17.95 19.21
CA ALA A 228 -9.36 -17.90 18.04
C ALA A 228 -10.79 -18.35 18.39
N GLY A 229 -10.95 -19.52 19.00
CA GLY A 229 -12.26 -20.05 19.42
C GLY A 229 -12.99 -19.16 20.45
N MET A 230 -12.24 -18.36 21.22
CA MET A 230 -12.83 -17.34 22.09
C MET A 230 -13.48 -16.18 21.32
N ASN A 231 -12.99 -15.82 20.12
CA ASN A 231 -13.65 -14.80 19.29
C ASN A 231 -15.00 -15.29 18.75
N ASP A 232 -15.08 -16.55 18.33
CA ASP A 232 -16.34 -17.15 17.89
C ASP A 232 -17.35 -17.25 19.04
N THR A 233 -16.85 -17.53 20.24
CA THR A 233 -17.65 -17.52 21.48
C THR A 233 -18.18 -16.11 21.76
N ILE A 234 -17.33 -15.07 21.76
CA ILE A 234 -17.76 -13.68 21.93
C ILE A 234 -18.82 -13.30 20.89
N THR A 235 -18.65 -13.71 19.63
CA THR A 235 -19.60 -13.41 18.55
C THR A 235 -20.99 -13.97 18.87
N LYS A 236 -21.09 -15.20 19.39
CA LYS A 236 -22.37 -15.78 19.85
C LYS A 236 -23.01 -14.97 20.99
N PHE A 237 -22.23 -14.52 21.98
CA PHE A 237 -22.75 -13.67 23.07
C PHE A 237 -23.25 -12.31 22.56
N VAL A 238 -22.63 -11.75 21.52
CA VAL A 238 -23.03 -10.50 20.85
C VAL A 238 -24.30 -10.72 20.01
N ASP A 239 -24.40 -11.84 19.28
CA ASP A 239 -25.62 -12.19 18.54
C ASP A 239 -26.81 -12.41 19.49
N GLU A 240 -26.63 -13.16 20.58
CA GLU A 240 -27.64 -13.37 21.65
C GLU A 240 -28.13 -12.03 22.24
N PHE A 241 -27.21 -11.12 22.60
CA PHE A 241 -27.54 -9.77 23.08
C PHE A 241 -28.39 -8.98 22.08
N GLY A 242 -28.04 -9.05 20.80
CA GLY A 242 -28.79 -8.39 19.73
C GLY A 242 -30.22 -8.89 19.58
N ASP A 243 -30.44 -10.20 19.74
CA ASP A 243 -31.78 -10.80 19.66
C ASP A 243 -32.59 -10.55 20.95
N GLU A 244 -31.97 -10.60 22.13
CA GLU A 244 -32.63 -10.21 23.40
C GLU A 244 -33.09 -8.74 23.37
N LEU A 245 -32.26 -7.82 22.86
CA LEU A 245 -32.65 -6.41 22.70
C LEU A 245 -33.82 -6.21 21.73
N LYS A 246 -33.90 -6.96 20.61
CA LYS A 246 -35.06 -6.94 19.69
C LYS A 246 -36.34 -7.46 20.34
N CYS A 247 -36.24 -8.36 21.32
CA CYS A 247 -37.41 -8.87 22.06
C CYS A 247 -37.89 -7.88 23.13
N ILE A 248 -36.98 -7.11 23.73
CA ILE A 248 -37.31 -6.08 24.75
C ILE A 248 -37.86 -4.81 24.08
N ILE A 249 -37.25 -4.39 22.97
CA ILE A 249 -37.61 -3.17 22.23
C ILE A 249 -38.46 -3.60 21.03
N LYS A 250 -39.78 -3.36 21.06
CA LYS A 250 -40.64 -3.69 19.91
C LYS A 250 -40.21 -2.90 18.67
N SER A 251 -40.52 -3.45 17.49
CA SER A 251 -40.11 -2.89 16.20
C SER A 251 -40.55 -1.43 15.98
N ASP A 252 -41.68 -1.05 16.57
CA ASP A 252 -42.35 0.22 16.28
C ASP A 252 -42.27 1.20 17.46
N ASP A 253 -41.76 0.76 18.62
CA ASP A 253 -41.64 1.60 19.81
C ASP A 253 -40.54 2.68 19.60
N CYS A 254 -40.83 3.89 20.08
CA CYS A 254 -39.90 5.01 20.17
C CYS A 254 -39.65 5.34 21.64
N LEU A 255 -38.44 5.03 22.12
CA LEU A 255 -38.06 5.17 23.53
C LEU A 255 -37.31 6.47 23.77
N ALA A 256 -37.55 7.11 24.92
CA ALA A 256 -36.70 8.21 25.38
C ALA A 256 -35.24 7.74 25.52
N GLU A 257 -34.28 8.59 25.15
CA GLU A 257 -32.84 8.25 25.08
C GLU A 257 -32.32 7.68 26.42
N ASN A 258 -32.65 8.35 27.53
CA ASN A 258 -32.34 7.90 28.90
C ASN A 258 -32.98 6.55 29.29
N THR A 259 -34.08 6.13 28.65
CA THR A 259 -34.75 4.85 28.90
C THR A 259 -34.08 3.74 28.10
N LEU A 260 -33.78 4.01 26.83
CA LEU A 260 -33.04 3.09 25.95
C LEU A 260 -31.64 2.80 26.50
N ASP A 261 -30.92 3.84 26.96
CA ASP A 261 -29.59 3.69 27.55
C ASP A 261 -29.61 2.76 28.77
N LYS A 262 -30.57 2.93 29.69
CA LYS A 262 -30.73 2.05 30.86
C LYS A 262 -31.00 0.59 30.50
N ILE A 263 -31.83 0.34 29.47
CA ILE A 263 -32.10 -1.02 28.98
C ILE A 263 -30.81 -1.64 28.44
N ILE A 264 -30.09 -0.91 27.59
CA ILE A 264 -28.82 -1.33 27.00
C ILE A 264 -27.79 -1.63 28.09
N ASP A 265 -27.54 -0.71 29.02
CA ASP A 265 -26.53 -0.87 30.07
C ASP A 265 -26.83 -2.09 30.95
N THR A 266 -28.10 -2.31 31.30
CA THR A 266 -28.55 -3.48 32.09
C THR A 266 -28.28 -4.79 31.35
N GLN A 267 -28.53 -4.84 30.03
CA GLN A 267 -28.28 -6.05 29.24
C GLN A 267 -26.79 -6.29 28.97
N ILE A 268 -25.99 -5.23 28.77
CA ILE A 268 -24.53 -5.35 28.68
C ILE A 268 -23.97 -5.95 29.98
N GLU A 269 -24.43 -5.50 31.15
CA GLU A 269 -24.01 -6.07 32.43
C GLU A 269 -24.45 -7.53 32.60
N HIS A 270 -25.65 -7.90 32.15
CA HIS A 270 -26.11 -9.30 32.16
C HIS A 270 -25.19 -10.21 31.33
N VAL A 271 -24.91 -9.83 30.08
CA VAL A 271 -24.09 -10.59 29.14
C VAL A 271 -22.63 -10.70 29.61
N VAL A 272 -22.06 -9.63 30.14
CA VAL A 272 -20.69 -9.64 30.72
C VAL A 272 -20.60 -10.57 31.93
N ASN A 273 -21.63 -10.64 32.77
CA ASN A 273 -21.67 -11.58 33.91
C ASN A 273 -21.86 -13.04 33.45
N LYS A 274 -22.67 -13.30 32.42
CA LYS A 274 -22.82 -14.61 31.78
C LYS A 274 -21.48 -15.09 31.19
N PHE A 275 -20.75 -14.21 30.51
CA PHE A 275 -19.40 -14.47 29.98
C PHE A 275 -18.36 -14.73 31.09
N LYS A 276 -18.41 -13.98 32.20
CA LYS A 276 -17.56 -14.25 33.37
C LYS A 276 -17.78 -15.65 33.96
N THR A 277 -19.02 -16.12 33.94
CA THR A 277 -19.38 -17.47 34.42
C THR A 277 -18.90 -18.54 33.44
N PHE A 278 -18.96 -18.29 32.13
CA PHE A 278 -18.41 -19.17 31.10
C PHE A 278 -16.89 -19.38 31.26
N CYS A 279 -16.15 -18.29 31.52
CA CYS A 279 -14.70 -18.33 31.72
C CYS A 279 -14.27 -18.71 33.17
N SER A 280 -15.13 -19.33 33.98
CA SER A 280 -14.85 -19.54 35.42
C SER A 280 -13.62 -20.43 35.73
N HIS A 281 -13.13 -21.17 34.73
CA HIS A 281 -11.99 -22.07 34.85
C HIS A 281 -10.66 -21.42 34.39
N ASP A 282 -10.71 -20.27 33.74
CA ASP A 282 -9.55 -19.50 33.28
C ASP A 282 -9.82 -17.99 33.43
N THR A 283 -9.29 -17.41 34.50
CA THR A 283 -9.43 -15.99 34.82
C THR A 283 -8.66 -15.08 33.87
N ASP A 284 -7.51 -15.54 33.36
CA ASP A 284 -6.68 -14.75 32.46
C ASP A 284 -7.36 -14.62 31.11
N LEU A 285 -8.04 -15.68 30.65
CA LEU A 285 -8.85 -15.67 29.45
C LEU A 285 -10.04 -14.70 29.58
N TYR A 286 -10.70 -14.64 30.74
CA TYR A 286 -11.73 -13.62 30.99
C TYR A 286 -11.18 -12.19 30.92
N ASP A 287 -10.11 -11.89 31.66
CA ASP A 287 -9.58 -10.52 31.73
C ASP A 287 -9.01 -10.03 30.39
N ASN A 288 -8.41 -10.92 29.58
CA ASN A 288 -7.95 -10.62 28.23
C ASN A 288 -9.10 -10.29 27.25
N PHE A 289 -10.27 -10.93 27.39
CA PHE A 289 -11.35 -10.84 26.40
C PHE A 289 -12.56 -10.00 26.83
N LYS A 290 -12.76 -9.74 28.13
CA LYS A 290 -13.86 -8.92 28.66
C LYS A 290 -13.96 -7.55 27.99
N GLY A 291 -12.83 -6.87 27.79
CA GLY A 291 -12.79 -5.56 27.12
C GLY A 291 -13.24 -5.63 25.66
N LYS A 292 -12.86 -6.71 24.94
CA LYS A 292 -13.27 -6.93 23.55
C LYS A 292 -14.78 -7.21 23.43
N LEU A 293 -15.31 -8.07 24.31
CA LEU A 293 -16.76 -8.32 24.40
C LEU A 293 -17.52 -7.02 24.65
N LYS A 294 -17.14 -6.24 25.68
CA LYS A 294 -17.83 -4.99 26.01
C LYS A 294 -17.86 -4.00 24.83
N ASN A 295 -16.73 -3.81 24.15
CA ASN A 295 -16.66 -2.94 22.96
C ASN A 295 -17.58 -3.43 21.82
N GLN A 296 -17.72 -4.75 21.59
CA GLN A 296 -18.61 -5.26 20.56
C GLN A 296 -20.09 -5.10 20.93
N LEU A 297 -20.46 -5.30 22.20
CA LEU A 297 -21.80 -5.03 22.70
C LEU A 297 -22.15 -3.54 22.58
N GLU A 298 -21.23 -2.63 22.93
CA GLU A 298 -21.40 -1.18 22.77
C GLU A 298 -21.55 -0.75 21.30
N ASN A 299 -20.78 -1.36 20.38
CA ASN A 299 -20.91 -1.13 18.94
C ASN A 299 -22.28 -1.59 18.40
N GLN A 300 -22.75 -2.77 18.81
CA GLN A 300 -24.06 -3.28 18.39
C GLN A 300 -25.19 -2.45 19.01
N ALA A 301 -25.10 -2.08 20.29
CA ALA A 301 -26.03 -1.16 20.94
C ALA A 301 -26.12 0.19 20.22
N SER A 302 -25.02 0.68 19.64
CA SER A 302 -25.00 1.93 18.88
C SER A 302 -25.87 1.89 17.61
N SER A 303 -26.12 0.71 17.01
CA SER A 303 -27.09 0.59 15.91
C SER A 303 -28.53 0.81 16.41
N PHE A 304 -28.92 0.17 17.51
CA PHE A 304 -30.24 0.37 18.15
C PHE A 304 -30.47 1.83 18.57
N LYS A 305 -29.45 2.52 19.12
CA LYS A 305 -29.53 3.95 19.44
C LYS A 305 -29.74 4.80 18.19
N THR A 306 -29.07 4.46 17.08
CA THR A 306 -29.20 5.15 15.79
C THR A 306 -30.60 4.94 15.19
N ASP A 307 -31.11 3.71 15.21
CA ASP A 307 -32.44 3.38 14.70
C ASP A 307 -33.55 4.05 15.53
N ASN A 308 -33.47 4.02 16.86
CA ASN A 308 -34.43 4.72 17.73
C ASN A 308 -34.41 6.24 17.48
N LYS A 309 -33.21 6.83 17.33
CA LYS A 309 -33.07 8.26 16.97
C LYS A 309 -33.69 8.58 15.62
N ARG A 310 -33.55 7.70 14.62
CA ARG A 310 -34.21 7.83 13.32
C ARG A 310 -35.73 7.76 13.44
N ARG A 311 -36.29 6.77 14.15
CA ARG A 311 -37.76 6.67 14.34
C ARG A 311 -38.32 7.92 15.04
N ILE A 312 -37.61 8.48 16.02
CA ILE A 312 -37.98 9.75 16.67
C ILE A 312 -37.93 10.93 15.68
N GLN A 313 -37.02 10.95 14.71
CA GLN A 313 -36.99 11.95 13.64
C GLN A 313 -38.14 11.75 12.65
N ASP A 314 -38.44 10.51 12.26
CA ASP A 314 -39.54 10.18 11.36
C ASP A 314 -40.90 10.56 11.99
N LEU A 315 -41.13 10.27 13.28
CA LEU A 315 -42.30 10.75 14.03
C LEU A 315 -42.38 12.28 14.10
N LYS A 316 -41.27 12.98 14.36
CA LYS A 316 -41.26 14.46 14.35
C LYS A 316 -41.66 15.02 13.00
N LYS A 317 -41.17 14.42 11.91
CA LYS A 317 -41.55 14.80 10.56
C LYS A 317 -43.04 14.54 10.31
N GLU A 318 -43.60 13.42 10.76
CA GLU A 318 -45.04 13.15 10.67
C GLU A 318 -45.86 14.22 11.40
N TYR A 319 -45.44 14.65 12.59
CA TYR A 319 -46.05 15.80 13.26
C TYR A 319 -45.90 17.11 12.45
N ASP A 320 -44.73 17.41 11.89
CA ASP A 320 -44.53 18.62 11.07
C ASP A 320 -45.39 18.61 9.77
N ASP A 321 -45.51 17.46 9.12
CA ASP A 321 -46.33 17.26 7.91
C ASP A 321 -47.83 17.40 8.25
N ASN A 322 -48.30 16.80 9.36
CA ASN A 322 -49.67 16.98 9.86
C ASN A 322 -49.94 18.44 10.26
N LEU A 323 -48.97 19.12 10.89
CA LEU A 323 -49.08 20.54 11.24
C LEU A 323 -49.23 21.40 9.99
N ALA A 324 -48.49 21.10 8.92
CA ALA A 324 -48.62 21.80 7.64
C ALA A 324 -50.02 21.61 7.01
N LEU A 325 -50.60 20.41 7.11
CA LEU A 325 -51.95 20.14 6.60
C LEU A 325 -53.02 20.99 7.33
N LEU A 326 -53.01 21.03 8.67
CA LEU A 326 -53.94 21.84 9.45
C LEU A 326 -53.84 23.33 9.12
N LYS A 327 -52.61 23.83 8.93
CA LYS A 327 -52.35 25.23 8.55
C LYS A 327 -53.01 25.57 7.20
N ILE A 328 -52.92 24.66 6.24
CA ILE A 328 -53.56 24.80 4.92
C ILE A 328 -55.10 24.78 5.06
N GLU A 329 -55.69 23.85 5.82
CA GLU A 329 -57.15 23.79 6.00
C GLU A 329 -57.72 25.02 6.71
N TYR A 330 -57.00 25.55 7.71
CA TYR A 330 -57.35 26.81 8.38
C TYR A 330 -57.28 28.00 7.41
N GLU A 331 -56.20 28.13 6.64
CA GLU A 331 -56.06 29.21 5.66
C GLU A 331 -57.13 29.13 4.57
N GLN A 332 -57.50 27.93 4.09
CA GLN A 332 -58.61 27.77 3.15
C GLN A 332 -59.93 28.25 3.76
N SER A 333 -60.23 27.84 4.99
CA SER A 333 -61.45 28.21 5.71
C SER A 333 -61.55 29.72 5.92
N MET A 334 -60.46 30.36 6.36
CA MET A 334 -60.39 31.82 6.53
C MET A 334 -60.43 32.57 5.21
N SER A 335 -59.72 32.11 4.17
CA SER A 335 -59.69 32.77 2.85
C SER A 335 -61.07 32.78 2.19
N ASN A 336 -61.88 31.73 2.40
CA ASN A 336 -63.25 31.64 1.90
C ASN A 336 -64.19 32.73 2.47
N LEU A 337 -63.97 33.22 3.70
CA LEU A 337 -64.71 34.37 4.25
C LEU A 337 -64.51 35.64 3.39
N PHE A 338 -63.32 35.76 2.79
CA PHE A 338 -62.92 36.88 1.95
C PHE A 338 -63.15 36.63 0.45
N ALA A 339 -63.97 35.65 0.05
CA ALA A 339 -64.24 35.35 -1.37
C ALA A 339 -64.91 36.53 -2.12
N GLU A 340 -65.81 37.28 -1.46
CA GLU A 340 -66.41 38.50 -2.00
C GLU A 340 -65.43 39.69 -1.88
N PRO A 341 -65.00 40.37 -2.96
CA PRO A 341 -63.93 41.38 -2.88
C PRO A 341 -64.22 42.58 -1.98
N THR A 342 -65.47 43.04 -1.95
CA THR A 342 -65.93 44.24 -1.23
C THR A 342 -66.36 43.97 0.22
N LYS A 343 -66.34 42.71 0.65
CA LYS A 343 -66.81 42.31 1.98
C LYS A 343 -65.72 42.51 3.02
N TYR A 344 -66.06 43.22 4.08
CA TYR A 344 -65.30 43.39 5.31
C TYR A 344 -66.21 43.10 6.51
N TYR A 345 -65.62 42.76 7.65
CA TYR A 345 -66.29 42.41 8.90
C TYR A 345 -66.06 43.50 9.94
N GLU A 346 -67.06 43.80 10.78
CA GLU A 346 -66.99 44.81 11.84
C GLU A 346 -66.88 44.14 13.21
N HIS A 347 -66.21 44.81 14.17
CA HIS A 347 -65.99 44.30 15.53
C HIS A 347 -65.31 42.91 15.56
N ASP A 348 -65.37 42.22 16.69
CA ASP A 348 -64.70 40.95 17.01
C ASP A 348 -65.29 39.73 16.26
N GLU A 349 -66.13 39.93 15.24
CA GLU A 349 -66.79 38.86 14.47
C GLU A 349 -65.79 37.93 13.77
N LEU A 350 -64.68 38.49 13.28
CA LEU A 350 -63.62 37.72 12.60
C LEU A 350 -62.88 36.79 13.56
N ASP A 351 -62.69 37.23 14.81
CA ASP A 351 -61.95 36.49 15.84
C ASP A 351 -62.78 35.30 16.33
N HIS A 352 -64.10 35.49 16.51
CA HIS A 352 -65.02 34.41 16.82
C HIS A 352 -65.07 33.31 15.74
N LEU A 353 -65.02 33.69 14.45
CA LEU A 353 -64.99 32.74 13.34
C LEU A 353 -63.67 31.95 13.31
N SER A 354 -62.54 32.64 13.52
CA SER A 354 -61.21 32.02 13.64
C SER A 354 -61.15 30.95 14.72
N VAL A 355 -61.58 31.28 15.95
CA VAL A 355 -61.63 30.34 17.09
C VAL A 355 -62.54 29.14 16.79
N THR A 356 -63.63 29.34 16.05
CA THR A 356 -64.52 28.25 15.65
C THR A 356 -63.83 27.26 14.71
N TYR A 357 -63.09 27.75 13.70
CA TYR A 357 -62.34 26.89 12.78
C TYR A 357 -61.16 26.17 13.45
N GLN A 358 -60.42 26.84 14.35
CA GLN A 358 -59.33 26.22 15.11
C GLN A 358 -59.83 25.02 15.93
N ASN A 359 -60.98 25.16 16.62
CA ASN A 359 -61.56 24.08 17.42
C ASN A 359 -62.05 22.89 16.56
N ASP A 360 -62.67 23.14 15.40
CA ASP A 360 -63.08 22.09 14.47
C ASP A 360 -61.88 21.28 13.94
N LEU A 361 -60.79 21.97 13.56
CA LEU A 361 -59.56 21.33 13.08
C LEU A 361 -58.86 20.49 14.15
N LEU A 362 -58.77 21.00 15.39
CA LEU A 362 -58.22 20.24 16.51
C LEU A 362 -59.07 18.99 16.83
N SER A 363 -60.40 19.06 16.65
CA SER A 363 -61.30 17.92 16.91
C SER A 363 -61.12 16.73 15.93
N LYS A 364 -60.53 16.97 14.76
CA LYS A 364 -60.28 15.95 13.72
C LYS A 364 -59.02 15.12 13.98
N ILE A 365 -58.15 15.55 14.89
CA ILE A 365 -56.89 14.86 15.20
C ILE A 365 -57.18 13.76 16.22
N ASN A 366 -57.12 12.50 15.79
CA ASN A 366 -57.24 11.36 16.69
C ASN A 366 -55.91 11.12 17.42
N VAL A 367 -55.73 11.76 18.57
CA VAL A 367 -54.52 11.63 19.40
C VAL A 367 -54.53 10.28 20.09
N ASN A 368 -53.72 9.34 19.61
CA ASN A 368 -53.52 8.06 20.28
C ASN A 368 -52.67 8.29 21.53
N THR A 369 -53.29 8.27 22.71
CA THR A 369 -52.73 8.80 23.97
C THR A 369 -51.61 7.95 24.59
N ASP A 370 -51.25 6.82 23.99
CA ASP A 370 -50.38 5.81 24.59
C ASP A 370 -48.87 6.09 24.45
N HIS A 371 -48.48 7.18 23.75
CA HIS A 371 -47.08 7.60 23.68
C HIS A 371 -46.72 8.56 24.84
N GLU A 372 -45.80 8.13 25.71
CA GLU A 372 -45.22 8.92 26.84
C GLU A 372 -44.38 10.16 26.42
N ASN A 373 -44.71 10.80 25.29
CA ASN A 373 -44.05 12.00 24.77
C ASN A 373 -45.00 13.21 24.73
N ILE A 374 -45.75 13.41 25.83
CA ILE A 374 -46.67 14.55 26.02
C ILE A 374 -45.98 15.90 25.73
N ILE A 375 -44.67 16.01 25.97
CA ILE A 375 -43.86 17.21 25.68
C ILE A 375 -43.83 17.55 24.18
N SER A 376 -43.74 16.56 23.27
CA SER A 376 -43.73 16.85 21.82
C SER A 376 -45.11 17.23 21.31
N PHE A 377 -46.16 16.58 21.81
CA PHE A 377 -47.53 16.85 21.38
C PHE A 377 -48.08 18.19 21.91
N GLN A 378 -47.73 18.59 23.15
CA GLN A 378 -48.03 19.92 23.66
C GLN A 378 -47.33 21.03 22.86
N ASN A 379 -46.05 20.83 22.51
CA ASN A 379 -45.32 21.76 21.64
C ASN A 379 -45.92 21.86 20.23
N TYR A 380 -46.44 20.75 19.69
CA TYR A 380 -47.17 20.72 18.41
C TYR A 380 -48.45 21.57 18.44
N ILE A 381 -49.30 21.39 19.45
CA ILE A 381 -50.51 22.23 19.65
C ILE A 381 -50.10 23.70 19.80
N GLN A 382 -49.14 24.01 20.67
CA GLN A 382 -48.72 25.39 20.91
C GLN A 382 -48.10 26.06 19.67
N SER A 383 -47.42 25.29 18.80
CA SER A 383 -46.95 25.77 17.50
C SER A 383 -48.10 26.06 16.53
N PHE A 384 -49.15 25.23 16.55
CA PHE A 384 -50.37 25.50 15.78
C PHE A 384 -51.08 26.76 16.29
N ASP A 385 -51.34 26.88 17.59
CA ASP A 385 -52.00 28.05 18.18
C ASP A 385 -51.25 29.36 17.88
N THR A 386 -49.91 29.33 17.97
CA THR A 386 -49.06 30.48 17.61
C THR A 386 -49.18 30.87 16.14
N TYR A 387 -49.28 29.88 15.24
CA TYR A 387 -49.50 30.11 13.82
C TYR A 387 -50.90 30.65 13.54
N ILE A 388 -51.93 30.11 14.18
CA ILE A 388 -53.32 30.59 14.07
C ILE A 388 -53.41 32.04 14.51
N ALA A 389 -52.80 32.42 15.64
CA ALA A 389 -52.75 33.81 16.09
C ALA A 389 -52.03 34.73 15.08
N SER A 390 -50.88 34.30 14.54
CA SER A 390 -50.17 35.06 13.50
C SER A 390 -50.98 35.20 12.21
N LYS A 391 -51.71 34.17 11.79
CA LYS A 391 -52.53 34.22 10.57
C LYS A 391 -53.84 34.95 10.77
N LEU A 392 -54.41 34.92 11.96
CA LEU A 392 -55.53 35.78 12.32
C LEU A 392 -55.12 37.24 12.16
N GLN A 393 -53.91 37.64 12.57
CA GLN A 393 -53.39 38.99 12.31
C GLN A 393 -53.33 39.29 10.80
N ASP A 394 -52.78 38.41 9.95
CA ASP A 394 -52.80 38.60 8.48
C ASP A 394 -54.23 38.82 7.94
N TYR A 395 -55.23 38.09 8.46
CA TYR A 395 -56.62 38.23 8.05
C TYR A 395 -57.32 39.46 8.63
N GLN A 396 -56.97 39.89 9.85
CA GLN A 396 -57.37 41.17 10.43
C GLN A 396 -56.79 42.32 9.62
N ASP A 397 -55.50 42.27 9.26
CA ASP A 397 -54.81 43.25 8.42
C ASP A 397 -55.39 43.28 7.00
N LYS A 398 -55.79 42.13 6.44
CA LYS A 398 -56.53 42.04 5.17
C LYS A 398 -57.94 42.62 5.28
N ASN A 399 -58.63 42.43 6.40
CA ASN A 399 -59.93 43.02 6.68
C ASN A 399 -59.83 44.55 6.84
N GLN A 400 -58.82 45.03 7.58
CA GLN A 400 -58.43 46.44 7.66
C GLN A 400 -58.02 46.98 6.29
N THR A 401 -57.30 46.22 5.47
CA THR A 401 -56.93 46.61 4.10
C THR A 401 -58.17 46.72 3.22
N ARG A 402 -59.20 45.88 3.40
CA ARG A 402 -60.46 46.00 2.65
C ARG A 402 -61.32 47.17 3.10
N ARG A 403 -61.38 47.42 4.40
CA ARG A 403 -61.94 48.65 4.98
C ARG A 403 -61.22 49.89 4.42
N ALA A 404 -59.88 49.85 4.43
CA ALA A 404 -59.03 50.85 3.82
C ALA A 404 -59.15 50.86 2.28
N MET A 405 -59.56 49.79 1.60
CA MET A 405 -59.85 49.78 0.16
C MET A 405 -61.17 50.47 -0.14
N ALA A 406 -62.19 50.36 0.72
CA ALA A 406 -63.37 51.20 0.63
C ALA A 406 -63.03 52.69 0.88
N ASP A 407 -62.13 52.97 1.83
CA ASP A 407 -61.56 54.32 2.01
C ASP A 407 -60.66 54.76 0.84
N ILE A 408 -59.93 53.83 0.20
CA ILE A 408 -59.11 54.07 -1.00
C ILE A 408 -59.99 54.19 -2.23
N GLU A 409 -61.19 53.63 -2.31
CA GLU A 409 -62.08 53.88 -3.44
C GLU A 409 -62.69 55.30 -3.33
N ALA A 410 -62.97 55.75 -2.10
CA ALA A 410 -63.22 57.16 -1.81
C ALA A 410 -61.97 58.06 -1.99
N THR A 411 -60.74 57.52 -1.84
CA THR A 411 -59.48 58.26 -2.10
C THR A 411 -59.06 58.21 -3.56
N LYS A 412 -59.39 57.17 -4.34
CA LYS A 412 -59.22 57.10 -5.80
C LYS A 412 -60.12 58.10 -6.49
N LEU A 413 -61.30 58.34 -5.95
CA LEU A 413 -62.13 59.44 -6.42
C LEU A 413 -61.50 60.82 -6.15
N ILE A 414 -60.59 60.91 -5.16
CA ILE A 414 -59.79 62.09 -4.85
C ILE A 414 -58.53 62.14 -5.73
N ASP A 415 -57.84 61.01 -5.92
CA ASP A 415 -56.66 60.86 -6.76
C ASP A 415 -57.02 61.02 -8.24
N GLU A 416 -58.10 60.44 -8.77
CA GLU A 416 -58.56 60.69 -10.16
C GLU A 416 -58.78 62.18 -10.44
N LEU A 417 -59.31 62.93 -9.46
CA LEU A 417 -59.45 64.39 -9.57
C LEU A 417 -58.10 65.10 -9.44
N GLY A 418 -57.18 64.58 -8.61
CA GLY A 418 -55.80 65.06 -8.44
C GLY A 418 -54.86 64.73 -9.62
N ASP A 419 -55.06 63.61 -10.30
CA ASP A 419 -54.30 63.12 -11.45
C ASP A 419 -54.73 63.87 -12.71
N ASN A 420 -56.03 64.14 -12.86
CA ASN A 420 -56.53 65.08 -13.87
C ASN A 420 -55.92 66.50 -13.67
N TYR A 421 -55.59 66.86 -12.43
CA TYR A 421 -54.89 68.11 -12.13
C TYR A 421 -53.37 68.01 -12.37
N GLU A 422 -52.73 66.87 -12.03
CA GLU A 422 -51.32 66.60 -12.32
C GLU A 422 -51.04 66.58 -13.83
N VAL A 423 -51.88 65.91 -14.62
CA VAL A 423 -51.73 65.81 -16.09
C VAL A 423 -51.79 67.19 -16.73
N GLU A 424 -52.71 68.06 -16.32
CA GLU A 424 -52.78 69.45 -16.80
C GLU A 424 -51.55 70.28 -16.37
N LEU A 425 -50.94 69.99 -15.21
CA LEU A 425 -49.70 70.63 -14.75
C LEU A 425 -48.43 70.12 -15.47
N ASP A 426 -48.29 68.81 -15.65
CA ASP A 426 -47.20 68.19 -16.44
C ASP A 426 -47.29 68.60 -17.92
N HIS A 427 -48.51 68.77 -18.46
CA HIS A 427 -48.73 69.34 -19.79
C HIS A 427 -48.21 70.79 -19.88
N LEU A 428 -48.39 71.61 -18.84
CA LEU A 428 -47.82 72.96 -18.77
C LEU A 428 -46.28 72.94 -18.70
N ILE A 429 -45.68 71.98 -17.98
CA ILE A 429 -44.22 71.79 -17.90
C ILE A 429 -43.64 71.38 -19.26
N ARG A 430 -44.19 70.33 -19.91
CA ARG A 430 -43.66 69.80 -21.18
C ARG A 430 -43.79 70.77 -22.35
N LEU A 431 -44.83 71.62 -22.35
CA LEU A 431 -44.99 72.66 -23.37
C LEU A 431 -44.08 73.89 -23.14
N GLY A 432 -43.44 74.02 -21.97
CA GLY A 432 -42.74 75.25 -21.61
C GLY A 432 -43.66 76.47 -21.54
N SER A 433 -44.94 76.28 -21.17
CA SER A 433 -45.97 77.34 -21.20
C SER A 433 -45.93 78.30 -20.01
N CYS A 434 -44.90 78.20 -19.16
CA CYS A 434 -44.65 79.05 -18.01
C CYS A 434 -43.12 79.21 -17.85
N ASP A 435 -42.59 80.42 -18.03
CA ASP A 435 -41.14 80.68 -17.87
C ASP A 435 -40.73 80.76 -16.39
N THR A 436 -41.70 80.85 -15.48
CA THR A 436 -41.47 81.03 -14.04
C THR A 436 -42.43 80.23 -13.18
N VAL A 437 -41.97 79.84 -11.99
CA VAL A 437 -42.75 79.13 -10.96
C VAL A 437 -43.97 79.94 -10.48
N VAL A 438 -43.97 81.28 -10.60
CA VAL A 438 -45.11 82.11 -10.20
C VAL A 438 -46.27 82.02 -11.20
N GLU A 439 -45.97 82.06 -12.50
CA GLU A 439 -46.98 81.94 -13.56
C GLU A 439 -47.63 80.55 -13.57
N PHE A 440 -46.81 79.52 -13.34
CA PHE A 440 -47.24 78.12 -13.17
C PHE A 440 -48.32 77.98 -12.08
N LYS A 441 -48.11 78.62 -10.91
CA LYS A 441 -49.05 78.57 -9.78
C LYS A 441 -50.40 79.27 -10.03
N VAL A 442 -50.45 80.32 -10.85
CA VAL A 442 -51.72 81.02 -11.16
C VAL A 442 -52.59 80.19 -12.10
N ARG A 443 -52.00 79.54 -13.12
CA ARG A 443 -52.75 78.64 -14.02
C ARG A 443 -53.26 77.40 -13.29
N ALA A 444 -52.45 76.81 -12.40
CA ALA A 444 -52.86 75.71 -11.53
C ALA A 444 -54.20 76.00 -10.83
N GLN A 445 -54.33 77.16 -10.16
CA GLN A 445 -55.52 77.48 -9.36
C GLN A 445 -56.82 77.63 -10.19
N GLN A 446 -56.71 77.96 -11.49
CA GLN A 446 -57.87 78.00 -12.41
C GLN A 446 -58.32 76.58 -12.79
N ILE A 447 -57.37 75.68 -13.07
CA ILE A 447 -57.62 74.28 -13.40
C ILE A 447 -58.29 73.56 -12.21
N GLN A 448 -57.80 73.79 -10.98
CA GLN A 448 -58.38 73.27 -9.74
C GLN A 448 -59.88 73.56 -9.62
N THR A 449 -60.29 74.79 -9.98
CA THR A 449 -61.69 75.25 -9.86
C THR A 449 -62.61 74.60 -10.91
N ALA A 450 -62.09 74.26 -12.09
CA ALA A 450 -62.85 73.60 -13.14
C ALA A 450 -63.17 72.14 -12.79
N ILE A 451 -62.15 71.37 -12.38
CA ILE A 451 -62.23 69.94 -12.08
C ILE A 451 -63.28 69.64 -10.99
N VAL A 452 -63.30 70.43 -9.92
CA VAL A 452 -64.24 70.24 -8.79
C VAL A 452 -65.70 70.48 -9.19
N ASN A 453 -65.97 71.39 -10.12
CA ASN A 453 -67.33 71.68 -10.58
C ASN A 453 -67.85 70.59 -11.52
N GLU A 454 -67.03 70.11 -12.46
CA GLU A 454 -67.43 69.08 -13.42
C GLU A 454 -67.81 67.74 -12.73
N HIS A 455 -67.06 67.36 -11.69
CA HIS A 455 -67.35 66.17 -10.90
C HIS A 455 -68.73 66.25 -10.20
N ARG A 456 -69.10 67.44 -9.71
CA ARG A 456 -70.34 67.65 -8.95
C ARG A 456 -71.61 67.43 -9.79
N ASP A 457 -71.54 67.69 -11.09
CA ASP A 457 -72.68 67.52 -12.01
C ASP A 457 -72.82 66.07 -12.52
N LYS A 458 -71.75 65.28 -12.56
CA LYS A 458 -71.75 63.90 -13.07
C LYS A 458 -72.44 62.86 -12.17
N HIS A 459 -72.58 63.10 -10.86
CA HIS A 459 -72.98 62.08 -9.88
C HIS A 459 -74.37 62.26 -9.20
N ARG A 460 -75.40 62.72 -9.93
CA ARG A 460 -76.78 62.79 -9.38
C ARG A 460 -77.49 61.42 -9.34
N TYR A 461 -77.53 60.84 -8.14
CA TYR A 461 -78.39 59.74 -7.63
C TYR A 461 -78.18 58.29 -8.13
N SER A 462 -77.93 57.39 -7.17
CA SER A 462 -78.82 56.25 -6.88
C SER A 462 -78.74 55.86 -5.38
N LYS A 463 -79.76 55.19 -4.84
CA LYS A 463 -79.74 54.64 -3.46
C LYS A 463 -79.29 53.18 -3.51
N GLY A 464 -78.29 52.78 -2.72
CA GLY A 464 -78.07 51.38 -2.34
C GLY A 464 -76.66 50.82 -2.48
N THR A 465 -75.74 51.50 -3.16
CA THR A 465 -74.33 51.08 -3.29
C THR A 465 -73.44 51.95 -2.41
N GLY A 466 -72.68 51.34 -1.50
CA GLY A 466 -71.92 52.04 -0.46
C GLY A 466 -70.67 52.74 -0.97
N ILE A 467 -70.80 54.00 -1.40
CA ILE A 467 -69.67 54.94 -1.51
C ILE A 467 -69.99 56.15 -0.61
N PRO A 468 -69.41 56.24 0.60
CA PRO A 468 -69.63 57.36 1.51
C PRO A 468 -68.93 58.64 1.03
N HIS A 469 -69.65 59.77 1.13
CA HIS A 469 -69.14 61.14 1.29
C HIS A 469 -67.74 61.48 0.76
N LEU A 470 -67.65 62.06 -0.45
CA LEU A 470 -66.43 62.69 -0.97
C LEU A 470 -65.83 63.67 0.06
N ASN A 471 -64.63 63.37 0.54
CA ASN A 471 -63.96 64.17 1.57
C ASN A 471 -63.29 65.39 0.94
N LEU A 472 -64.08 66.47 0.78
CA LEU A 472 -63.66 67.74 0.20
C LEU A 472 -62.41 68.36 0.86
N ARG A 473 -62.11 68.02 2.12
CA ARG A 473 -60.89 68.49 2.80
C ARG A 473 -59.64 67.78 2.28
N LYS A 474 -59.65 66.44 2.22
CA LYS A 474 -58.54 65.64 1.68
C LYS A 474 -58.26 65.95 0.21
N LEU A 475 -59.32 66.18 -0.59
CA LEU A 475 -59.18 66.59 -1.98
C LEU A 475 -58.41 67.92 -2.14
N ASN A 476 -58.68 68.88 -1.25
CA ASN A 476 -57.97 70.16 -1.26
C ASN A 476 -56.51 70.05 -0.77
N GLU A 477 -56.19 69.05 0.08
CA GLU A 477 -54.83 68.75 0.53
C GLU A 477 -54.00 68.14 -0.63
N LYS A 478 -54.55 67.16 -1.38
CA LYS A 478 -53.92 66.54 -2.56
C LYS A 478 -53.55 67.56 -3.65
N PHE A 479 -54.43 68.51 -3.98
CA PHE A 479 -54.17 69.56 -4.97
C PHE A 479 -53.00 70.50 -4.61
N VAL A 480 -52.63 70.60 -3.33
CA VAL A 480 -51.48 71.40 -2.89
C VAL A 480 -50.18 70.60 -3.03
N GLU A 481 -50.17 69.34 -2.64
CA GLU A 481 -49.01 68.43 -2.72
C GLU A 481 -48.53 68.22 -4.17
N THR A 482 -49.45 67.90 -5.09
CA THR A 482 -49.16 67.70 -6.53
C THR A 482 -48.49 68.93 -7.17
N LEU A 483 -48.81 70.13 -6.69
CA LEU A 483 -48.24 71.39 -7.18
C LEU A 483 -46.78 71.60 -6.72
N GLU A 484 -46.34 70.91 -5.67
CA GLU A 484 -44.96 71.00 -5.13
C GLU A 484 -44.02 69.98 -5.82
N ASP A 485 -44.43 68.72 -6.01
CA ASP A 485 -43.59 67.70 -6.67
C ASP A 485 -43.28 68.04 -8.14
N CYS A 486 -44.24 68.64 -8.85
CA CYS A 486 -44.06 69.14 -10.22
C CYS A 486 -42.96 70.21 -10.33
N ILE A 487 -42.71 70.97 -9.25
CA ILE A 487 -41.62 71.97 -9.18
C ILE A 487 -40.25 71.28 -9.04
N ASP A 488 -40.23 70.02 -8.60
CA ASP A 488 -39.01 69.32 -8.18
C ASP A 488 -38.46 68.33 -9.24
N VAL A 489 -39.35 67.73 -10.04
CA VAL A 489 -38.96 66.94 -11.24
C VAL A 489 -38.30 67.82 -12.30
N PHE A 490 -38.70 69.09 -12.38
CA PHE A 490 -38.06 70.14 -13.19
C PHE A 490 -36.54 70.27 -12.93
N ASN A 491 -36.03 69.77 -11.79
CA ASN A 491 -34.65 69.95 -11.34
C ASN A 491 -33.69 68.74 -11.55
N ARG A 492 -34.14 67.52 -11.91
CA ARG A 492 -33.38 66.26 -11.60
C ARG A 492 -32.73 65.40 -12.72
N ASN A 493 -33.01 65.58 -14.01
CA ASN A 493 -32.71 64.56 -15.05
C ASN A 493 -31.23 64.44 -15.54
N GLN A 494 -30.32 63.64 -14.90
CA GLN A 494 -28.89 63.56 -15.33
C GLN A 494 -28.07 62.21 -15.37
N VAL A 495 -27.85 61.41 -14.29
CA VAL A 495 -26.59 60.56 -14.18
C VAL A 495 -26.75 59.06 -13.80
N THR A 496 -26.11 58.09 -14.51
CA THR A 496 -25.73 56.70 -14.01
C THR A 496 -25.01 55.76 -15.04
N MET A 497 -23.98 54.95 -14.68
CA MET A 497 -23.52 53.64 -15.32
C MET A 497 -22.13 53.11 -14.82
N GLU A 498 -21.90 51.78 -14.59
CA GLU A 498 -20.50 51.21 -14.56
C GLU A 498 -20.25 49.66 -14.67
N SER A 499 -20.81 48.79 -13.80
CA SER A 499 -19.98 48.07 -12.77
C SER A 499 -19.65 46.54 -12.88
N ASN A 500 -19.33 45.93 -14.04
CA ASN A 500 -19.57 44.47 -14.24
C ASN A 500 -18.42 43.56 -14.78
N THR A 501 -17.44 43.05 -13.95
CA THR A 501 -16.29 42.24 -14.48
C THR A 501 -15.65 41.08 -13.65
N GLN A 502 -15.89 40.91 -12.34
CA GLN A 502 -14.95 40.13 -11.48
C GLN A 502 -15.12 38.59 -11.47
N GLY A 503 -16.33 38.05 -11.65
CA GLY A 503 -16.68 36.64 -11.34
C GLY A 503 -16.34 35.56 -12.39
N LEU A 504 -15.41 35.80 -13.32
CA LEU A 504 -15.05 34.86 -14.40
C LEU A 504 -13.75 34.07 -14.12
N MET A 505 -12.79 34.66 -13.40
CA MET A 505 -11.41 34.17 -13.26
C MET A 505 -11.29 32.86 -12.47
N GLU A 506 -12.09 32.67 -11.43
CA GLU A 506 -11.90 31.58 -10.44
C GLU A 506 -12.27 30.19 -10.99
N ARG A 507 -13.24 30.11 -11.92
CA ARG A 507 -13.71 28.83 -12.48
C ARG A 507 -12.64 28.09 -13.30
N VAL A 508 -11.71 28.82 -13.92
CA VAL A 508 -10.71 28.26 -14.84
C VAL A 508 -9.65 27.44 -14.11
N ILE A 509 -9.17 27.94 -12.95
CA ILE A 509 -8.06 27.35 -12.21
C ILE A 509 -8.43 25.98 -11.61
N ARG A 510 -9.66 25.82 -11.11
CA ARG A 510 -10.13 24.56 -10.50
C ARG A 510 -10.02 23.39 -11.47
N ARG A 511 -10.53 23.57 -12.69
CA ARG A 511 -10.63 22.51 -13.71
C ARG A 511 -9.28 22.01 -14.22
N TYR A 512 -8.23 22.83 -14.15
CA TYR A 512 -6.86 22.45 -14.47
C TYR A 512 -6.29 21.47 -13.43
N ARG A 513 -6.45 21.78 -12.13
CA ARG A 513 -5.90 20.96 -11.04
C ARG A 513 -6.49 19.55 -11.01
N ASP A 514 -7.81 19.44 -11.14
CA ASP A 514 -8.53 18.16 -11.08
C ASP A 514 -8.01 17.15 -12.13
N LYS A 515 -7.72 17.62 -13.35
CA LYS A 515 -7.20 16.79 -14.43
C LYS A 515 -5.72 16.41 -14.26
N MET A 516 -4.89 17.32 -13.76
CA MET A 516 -3.45 17.07 -13.59
C MET A 516 -3.18 16.01 -12.52
N ASN A 517 -3.89 16.05 -11.39
CA ASN A 517 -3.72 15.07 -10.32
C ASN A 517 -4.09 13.65 -10.78
N SER A 518 -5.23 13.52 -11.48
CA SER A 518 -5.67 12.24 -12.05
C SER A 518 -4.70 11.61 -13.05
N TYR A 519 -3.82 12.40 -13.68
CA TYR A 519 -2.78 11.89 -14.57
C TYR A 519 -1.60 11.29 -13.80
N LEU A 520 -1.20 11.93 -12.69
CA LEU A 520 -0.12 11.45 -11.82
C LEU A 520 -0.52 10.18 -11.07
N ASP A 521 -1.74 10.14 -10.50
CA ASP A 521 -2.27 8.96 -9.79
C ASP A 521 -2.22 7.68 -10.66
N ALA A 522 -2.43 7.83 -11.97
CA ALA A 522 -2.44 6.73 -12.93
C ALA A 522 -1.04 6.29 -13.42
N ASN A 523 0.01 7.11 -13.23
CA ASN A 523 1.33 6.88 -13.83
C ASN A 523 2.50 6.82 -12.81
N GLY A 524 2.29 7.23 -11.56
CA GLY A 524 3.36 7.33 -10.57
C GLY A 524 4.37 8.43 -10.94
N PHE A 525 5.66 8.18 -10.75
CA PHE A 525 6.72 9.12 -11.13
C PHE A 525 6.80 9.31 -12.66
N VAL A 526 6.53 10.54 -13.12
CA VAL A 526 6.64 10.93 -14.53
C VAL A 526 7.89 11.78 -14.73
N ARG A 527 8.77 11.41 -15.68
CA ARG A 527 9.96 12.22 -16.00
C ARG A 527 9.56 13.61 -16.50
N GLY A 528 10.27 14.64 -16.04
CA GLY A 528 9.93 16.06 -16.26
C GLY A 528 9.58 16.47 -17.69
N GLU A 529 10.29 15.96 -18.71
CA GLU A 529 9.96 16.25 -20.13
C GLU A 529 8.55 15.75 -20.52
N ARG A 530 8.13 14.57 -20.06
CA ARG A 530 6.77 14.04 -20.31
C ARG A 530 5.72 14.78 -19.49
N LEU A 531 6.07 15.26 -18.30
CA LEU A 531 5.17 16.03 -17.43
C LEU A 531 4.93 17.46 -17.99
N GLN A 532 5.97 18.10 -18.52
CA GLN A 532 5.89 19.41 -19.19
C GLN A 532 4.97 19.37 -20.42
N VAL A 533 5.14 18.38 -21.30
CA VAL A 533 4.30 18.21 -22.49
C VAL A 533 2.81 18.07 -22.11
N HIS A 534 2.51 17.27 -21.08
CA HIS A 534 1.13 17.08 -20.63
C HIS A 534 0.51 18.36 -20.02
N HIS A 535 1.31 19.18 -19.34
CA HIS A 535 0.88 20.48 -18.84
C HIS A 535 0.44 21.44 -19.96
N GLU A 536 1.25 21.55 -21.02
CA GLU A 536 0.97 22.44 -22.15
C GLU A 536 -0.30 22.04 -22.90
N GLU A 537 -0.50 20.73 -23.15
CA GLU A 537 -1.73 20.17 -23.70
C GLU A 537 -2.95 20.47 -22.82
N LEU A 538 -2.81 20.33 -21.50
CA LEU A 538 -3.91 20.52 -20.55
C LEU A 538 -4.33 21.99 -20.44
N CYS A 539 -3.38 22.93 -20.43
CA CYS A 539 -3.66 24.38 -20.43
C CYS A 539 -4.49 24.79 -21.67
N GLN A 540 -4.14 24.28 -22.85
CA GLN A 540 -4.88 24.53 -24.09
C GLN A 540 -6.31 23.98 -24.02
N GLN A 541 -6.50 22.77 -23.49
CA GLN A 541 -7.83 22.17 -23.30
C GLN A 541 -8.72 22.99 -22.36
N VAL A 542 -8.18 23.46 -21.23
CA VAL A 542 -8.95 24.18 -20.21
C VAL A 542 -9.36 25.58 -20.69
N ILE A 543 -8.47 26.32 -21.36
CA ILE A 543 -8.80 27.65 -21.89
C ILE A 543 -9.87 27.57 -22.98
N LYS A 544 -9.71 26.63 -23.94
CA LYS A 544 -10.67 26.42 -25.03
C LYS A 544 -12.09 26.12 -24.54
N HIS A 545 -12.22 25.40 -23.41
CA HIS A 545 -13.50 25.04 -22.81
C HIS A 545 -14.27 26.26 -22.27
N PHE A 546 -13.59 27.27 -21.71
CA PHE A 546 -14.25 28.46 -21.17
C PHE A 546 -14.50 29.55 -22.23
N ASP A 547 -13.69 29.58 -23.30
CA ASP A 547 -13.91 30.45 -24.46
C ASP A 547 -15.23 30.11 -25.19
N THR A 548 -15.62 28.82 -25.21
CA THR A 548 -16.89 28.37 -25.80
C THR A 548 -18.15 28.66 -24.97
N GLU A 549 -18.04 28.98 -23.67
CA GLU A 549 -19.22 29.12 -22.79
C GLU A 549 -19.71 30.57 -22.60
N LYS A 550 -18.85 31.58 -22.77
CA LYS A 550 -19.24 33.00 -22.82
C LYS A 550 -18.30 33.77 -23.75
N GLY A 551 -18.82 34.25 -24.88
CA GLY A 551 -18.04 34.84 -25.99
C GLY A 551 -17.37 36.21 -25.75
N HIS A 552 -16.74 36.41 -24.59
CA HIS A 552 -16.01 37.62 -24.19
C HIS A 552 -14.62 37.27 -23.59
N LEU A 553 -13.82 36.48 -24.30
CA LEU A 553 -12.38 36.29 -24.03
C LEU A 553 -11.48 36.71 -25.21
N THR A 554 -11.99 37.56 -26.11
CA THR A 554 -11.21 38.26 -27.15
C THR A 554 -10.33 39.40 -26.60
N ASN A 555 -10.12 39.46 -25.29
CA ASN A 555 -9.21 40.42 -24.66
C ASN A 555 -7.93 39.71 -24.21
N ASP A 556 -6.86 39.87 -25.00
CA ASP A 556 -5.50 39.35 -24.73
C ASP A 556 -5.04 39.58 -23.29
N LYS A 557 -5.51 40.65 -22.63
CA LYS A 557 -5.15 40.96 -21.25
C LYS A 557 -5.70 39.95 -20.25
N PHE A 558 -6.95 39.49 -20.40
CA PHE A 558 -7.55 38.52 -19.49
C PHE A 558 -6.95 37.11 -19.72
N THR A 559 -6.80 36.70 -20.98
CA THR A 559 -6.23 35.38 -21.33
C THR A 559 -4.78 35.23 -20.85
N ARG A 560 -3.98 36.30 -20.90
CA ARG A 560 -2.65 36.34 -20.24
C ARG A 560 -2.74 36.16 -18.73
N MET A 561 -3.61 36.92 -18.04
CA MET A 561 -3.80 36.80 -16.59
C MET A 561 -4.26 35.40 -16.14
N VAL A 562 -4.98 34.66 -16.99
CA VAL A 562 -5.33 33.25 -16.75
C VAL A 562 -4.10 32.35 -16.87
N MET A 563 -3.35 32.45 -17.97
CA MET A 563 -2.16 31.63 -18.21
C MET A 563 -1.09 31.78 -17.13
N ASP A 564 -0.80 33.01 -16.69
CA ASP A 564 0.18 33.28 -15.63
C ASP A 564 -0.17 32.53 -14.33
N LYS A 565 -1.46 32.41 -14.01
CA LYS A 565 -1.92 31.67 -12.83
C LYS A 565 -1.85 30.15 -12.98
N LEU A 566 -2.07 29.60 -14.18
CA LEU A 566 -1.95 28.15 -14.41
C LEU A 566 -0.49 27.69 -14.32
N ASN A 567 0.45 28.48 -14.87
CA ASN A 567 1.88 28.21 -14.80
C ASN A 567 2.42 28.19 -13.35
N LEU A 568 1.86 29.04 -12.47
CA LEU A 568 2.18 29.01 -11.04
C LEU A 568 1.70 27.72 -10.35
N VAL A 569 0.52 27.21 -10.70
CA VAL A 569 0.00 25.94 -10.16
C VAL A 569 0.77 24.73 -10.67
N PHE A 570 1.29 24.77 -11.90
CA PHE A 570 2.10 23.69 -12.45
C PHE A 570 3.42 23.48 -11.69
N LYS A 571 4.10 24.56 -11.26
CA LYS A 571 5.37 24.45 -10.50
C LYS A 571 5.23 23.60 -9.23
N SER A 572 4.17 23.80 -8.45
CA SER A 572 3.92 23.00 -7.24
C SER A 572 3.67 21.51 -7.54
N VAL A 573 3.12 21.18 -8.71
CA VAL A 573 2.89 19.78 -9.12
C VAL A 573 4.21 19.10 -9.50
N GLN A 574 5.11 19.83 -10.18
CA GLN A 574 6.44 19.31 -10.53
C GLN A 574 7.27 18.99 -9.28
N GLU A 575 7.27 19.88 -8.29
CA GLU A 575 7.96 19.68 -7.00
C GLU A 575 7.43 18.47 -6.19
N GLU A 576 6.19 18.06 -6.42
CA GLU A 576 5.57 16.91 -5.75
C GLU A 576 5.89 15.59 -6.45
N ASN A 577 5.88 15.57 -7.80
CA ASN A 577 6.29 14.43 -8.61
C ASN A 577 7.73 13.98 -8.33
N ASP A 578 8.67 14.92 -8.27
CA ASP A 578 10.11 14.61 -8.22
C ASP A 578 10.54 13.90 -6.91
N LYS A 579 9.71 13.95 -5.86
CA LYS A 579 9.93 13.25 -4.58
C LYS A 579 9.86 11.72 -4.69
N ASN A 580 9.32 11.18 -5.78
CA ASN A 580 9.03 9.74 -5.95
C ASN A 580 10.09 8.97 -6.78
N THR A 581 11.36 9.40 -6.75
CA THR A 581 12.45 8.80 -7.54
C THR A 581 13.10 7.57 -6.86
N PRO A 582 13.43 6.46 -7.57
CA PRO A 582 14.12 5.28 -6.99
C PRO A 582 15.59 5.54 -6.57
N THR A 583 16.09 4.85 -5.54
CA THR A 583 17.23 5.34 -4.73
C THR A 583 18.49 4.46 -4.59
N LEU A 584 18.57 3.22 -5.10
CA LEU A 584 19.70 2.30 -4.86
C LEU A 584 20.59 2.03 -6.09
N PRO A 585 21.94 2.11 -5.99
CA PRO A 585 22.89 1.80 -7.07
C PRO A 585 23.17 0.30 -7.23
N ALA A 586 23.71 -0.11 -8.38
CA ALA A 586 24.05 -1.52 -8.67
C ALA A 586 25.42 -1.69 -9.37
N ILE A 587 26.03 -2.88 -9.23
CA ILE A 587 27.34 -3.26 -9.81
C ILE A 587 27.21 -4.65 -10.46
N GLY A 588 27.83 -4.84 -11.63
CA GLY A 588 28.03 -6.16 -12.27
C GLY A 588 29.51 -6.41 -12.57
N ILE A 589 29.99 -7.65 -12.41
CA ILE A 589 31.41 -8.03 -12.56
C ILE A 589 31.51 -9.28 -13.44
N ASP A 590 32.46 -9.30 -14.39
CA ASP A 590 32.92 -10.49 -15.11
C ASP A 590 34.41 -10.73 -14.85
N LEU A 591 34.77 -11.96 -14.49
CA LEU A 591 36.05 -12.35 -13.90
C LEU A 591 36.86 -13.30 -14.79
N GLY A 592 36.91 -13.03 -16.09
CA GLY A 592 37.59 -13.88 -17.08
C GLY A 592 39.07 -14.21 -16.79
N THR A 593 39.58 -15.24 -17.46
CA THR A 593 40.95 -15.79 -17.27
C THR A 593 42.06 -14.91 -17.84
N THR A 594 41.76 -14.13 -18.90
CA THR A 594 42.73 -13.28 -19.61
C THR A 594 42.49 -11.80 -19.35
N ASN A 595 41.22 -11.37 -19.33
CA ASN A 595 40.82 -10.04 -18.88
C ASN A 595 39.54 -10.16 -18.05
N SER A 596 39.26 -9.15 -17.24
CA SER A 596 38.07 -9.01 -16.39
C SER A 596 37.45 -7.62 -16.61
N CYS A 597 36.16 -7.43 -16.29
CA CYS A 597 35.50 -6.13 -16.41
C CYS A 597 34.48 -5.89 -15.30
N VAL A 598 34.06 -4.64 -15.14
CA VAL A 598 33.07 -4.20 -14.16
C VAL A 598 32.19 -3.09 -14.73
N ALA A 599 30.92 -3.09 -14.34
CA ALA A 599 29.93 -2.10 -14.72
C ALA A 599 29.28 -1.51 -13.46
N TYR A 600 28.96 -0.22 -13.50
CA TYR A 600 28.31 0.52 -12.42
C TYR A 600 27.06 1.23 -12.93
N TYR A 601 25.97 1.16 -12.17
CA TYR A 601 24.70 1.80 -12.48
C TYR A 601 24.30 2.78 -11.37
N HIS A 602 24.12 4.05 -11.75
CA HIS A 602 23.76 5.13 -10.84
C HIS A 602 22.26 5.50 -10.95
N PRO A 603 21.55 5.78 -9.84
CA PRO A 603 20.08 5.96 -9.88
C PRO A 603 19.57 7.22 -10.59
N ASP A 604 20.38 8.28 -10.70
CA ASP A 604 19.98 9.58 -11.28
C ASP A 604 19.80 9.59 -12.82
N GLY A 605 19.90 8.43 -13.47
CA GLY A 605 19.68 8.29 -14.90
C GLY A 605 20.77 8.88 -15.79
N ARG A 606 21.90 9.38 -15.23
CA ARG A 606 23.03 9.93 -16.00
C ARG A 606 23.87 8.83 -16.66
N LEU A 607 23.28 8.14 -17.64
CA LEU A 607 23.87 7.12 -18.52
C LEU A 607 24.59 5.97 -17.79
N GLY A 608 24.01 4.78 -17.84
CA GLY A 608 24.71 3.54 -17.49
C GLY A 608 25.94 3.34 -18.40
N LYS A 609 27.12 3.73 -17.91
CA LYS A 609 28.40 3.60 -18.60
C LYS A 609 29.11 2.33 -18.13
N VAL A 610 29.65 1.56 -19.08
CA VAL A 610 30.66 0.55 -18.79
C VAL A 610 31.93 1.28 -18.30
N ILE A 611 32.30 1.12 -17.03
CA ILE A 611 33.45 1.84 -16.43
C ILE A 611 34.72 1.00 -16.54
N VAL A 612 35.46 1.19 -17.63
CA VAL A 612 36.88 0.84 -17.75
C VAL A 612 37.51 1.81 -18.77
N LEU A 613 38.74 2.32 -18.63
CA LEU A 613 39.93 1.74 -18.01
C LEU A 613 40.86 2.74 -17.31
N GLU A 614 41.74 2.12 -16.51
CA GLU A 614 42.96 2.63 -15.86
C GLU A 614 44.03 3.23 -16.81
N ASN A 615 43.85 3.21 -18.13
CA ASN A 615 44.52 4.08 -19.11
C ASN A 615 43.98 3.78 -20.54
N ARG A 616 43.72 4.84 -21.33
CA ARG A 616 43.57 4.78 -22.81
C ARG A 616 42.50 3.82 -23.38
N GLY A 617 41.26 3.93 -22.91
CA GLY A 617 40.07 3.67 -23.75
C GLY A 617 39.78 2.22 -24.18
N LYS A 618 40.15 1.20 -23.39
CA LYS A 618 39.65 -0.18 -23.57
C LYS A 618 38.64 -0.54 -22.46
N PHE A 619 37.79 -1.54 -22.71
CA PHE A 619 36.70 -1.92 -21.80
C PHE A 619 36.98 -3.18 -20.96
N THR A 620 38.26 -3.54 -20.74
CA THR A 620 38.64 -4.74 -19.98
C THR A 620 40.00 -4.57 -19.31
N THR A 621 40.13 -4.95 -18.04
CA THR A 621 41.40 -4.97 -17.30
C THR A 621 42.07 -6.34 -17.45
N PRO A 622 43.36 -6.43 -17.84
CA PRO A 622 44.06 -7.71 -17.89
C PRO A 622 44.06 -8.45 -16.54
N SER A 623 43.81 -9.76 -16.56
CA SER A 623 43.85 -10.63 -15.37
C SER A 623 45.29 -11.04 -15.05
N VAL A 624 46.11 -10.03 -14.77
CA VAL A 624 47.55 -10.11 -14.53
C VAL A 624 47.85 -9.39 -13.22
N VAL A 625 48.64 -10.03 -12.35
CA VAL A 625 49.02 -9.52 -11.03
C VAL A 625 50.54 -9.53 -10.91
N GLU A 626 51.13 -8.38 -10.60
CA GLU A 626 52.53 -8.23 -10.25
C GLU A 626 52.69 -8.18 -8.73
N PHE A 627 53.52 -9.07 -8.21
CA PHE A 627 54.01 -9.02 -6.84
C PHE A 627 55.38 -8.31 -6.81
N GLY A 628 55.59 -7.49 -5.81
CA GLY A 628 56.81 -6.72 -5.59
C GLY A 628 56.88 -6.23 -4.15
N ASP A 629 57.82 -5.35 -3.84
CA ASP A 629 58.13 -4.97 -2.45
C ASP A 629 57.01 -4.20 -1.71
N THR A 630 55.94 -3.82 -2.42
CA THR A 630 54.78 -3.09 -1.88
C THR A 630 53.47 -3.83 -2.18
N GLN A 631 52.32 -3.15 -2.28
CA GLN A 631 51.04 -3.82 -2.56
C GLN A 631 51.02 -4.43 -3.98
N PRO A 632 50.35 -5.58 -4.20
CA PRO A 632 50.22 -6.18 -5.52
C PRO A 632 49.61 -5.23 -6.55
N VAL A 633 50.24 -5.13 -7.71
CA VAL A 633 49.77 -4.29 -8.83
C VAL A 633 48.99 -5.16 -9.80
N VAL A 634 47.88 -4.67 -10.35
CA VAL A 634 46.96 -5.47 -11.18
C VAL A 634 46.68 -4.74 -12.50
N GLY A 635 46.50 -5.49 -13.59
CA GLY A 635 46.01 -4.95 -14.87
C GLY A 635 47.11 -4.58 -15.87
N ASP A 636 46.89 -3.52 -16.65
CA ASP A 636 47.83 -3.08 -17.69
C ASP A 636 49.20 -2.68 -17.10
N SER A 637 49.26 -2.13 -15.88
CA SER A 637 50.51 -1.79 -15.19
C SER A 637 51.39 -3.02 -14.96
N ALA A 638 50.85 -4.09 -14.38
CA ALA A 638 51.53 -5.37 -14.20
C ALA A 638 51.91 -6.01 -15.54
N LYS A 639 50.99 -5.97 -16.52
CA LYS A 639 51.22 -6.52 -17.87
C LYS A 639 52.38 -5.85 -18.61
N ASN A 640 52.55 -4.53 -18.45
CA ASN A 640 53.62 -3.78 -19.09
C ASN A 640 55.01 -4.09 -18.51
N ASN A 641 55.09 -4.60 -17.27
CA ASN A 641 56.35 -4.89 -16.61
C ASN A 641 56.84 -6.36 -16.78
N ILE A 642 56.09 -7.20 -17.51
CA ILE A 642 56.38 -8.64 -17.71
C ILE A 642 57.82 -8.91 -18.15
N LEU A 643 58.44 -8.05 -18.97
CA LEU A 643 59.81 -8.25 -19.45
C LEU A 643 60.88 -7.91 -18.40
N ASN A 644 60.58 -7.06 -17.43
CA ASN A 644 61.53 -6.61 -16.41
C ASN A 644 61.43 -7.43 -15.11
N ASN A 645 60.22 -7.86 -14.74
CA ASN A 645 59.94 -8.64 -13.53
C ASN A 645 59.22 -9.98 -13.84
N PRO A 646 59.74 -10.81 -14.77
CA PRO A 646 59.02 -11.96 -15.32
C PRO A 646 58.69 -13.06 -14.29
N ARG A 647 59.40 -13.12 -13.15
CA ARG A 647 59.20 -14.17 -12.13
C ARG A 647 58.07 -13.87 -11.15
N ASN A 648 57.77 -12.60 -10.92
CA ASN A 648 56.76 -12.18 -9.93
C ASN A 648 55.46 -11.70 -10.57
N ILE A 649 55.33 -11.78 -11.90
CA ILE A 649 54.13 -11.37 -12.64
C ILE A 649 53.34 -12.61 -13.06
N ILE A 650 52.22 -12.80 -12.37
CA ILE A 650 51.37 -13.97 -12.47
C ILE A 650 50.18 -13.67 -13.40
N TYR A 651 49.96 -14.54 -14.38
CA TYR A 651 48.88 -14.42 -15.37
C TYR A 651 48.33 -15.80 -15.75
N SER A 652 47.08 -15.85 -16.23
CA SER A 652 46.36 -17.11 -16.49
C SER A 652 46.24 -18.05 -15.29
N VAL A 653 46.45 -17.55 -14.07
CA VAL A 653 46.49 -18.33 -12.82
C VAL A 653 45.21 -19.15 -12.58
N LYS A 654 44.06 -18.67 -13.07
CA LYS A 654 42.78 -19.38 -13.02
C LYS A 654 42.79 -20.75 -13.73
N ARG A 655 43.84 -21.07 -14.50
CA ARG A 655 44.08 -22.41 -15.10
C ARG A 655 44.64 -23.42 -14.08
N LEU A 656 45.16 -22.97 -12.94
CA LEU A 656 45.68 -23.82 -11.87
C LEU A 656 44.59 -24.21 -10.85
N ILE A 657 43.57 -23.37 -10.68
CA ILE A 657 42.39 -23.61 -9.82
C ILE A 657 41.81 -25.00 -10.11
N GLY A 658 41.73 -25.85 -9.07
CA GLY A 658 41.18 -27.21 -9.16
C GLY A 658 42.04 -28.23 -9.93
N ARG A 659 43.32 -27.94 -10.22
CA ARG A 659 44.27 -28.89 -10.82
C ARG A 659 45.31 -29.40 -9.82
N LYS A 660 46.06 -30.43 -10.21
CA LYS A 660 47.17 -31.01 -9.44
C LYS A 660 48.54 -30.56 -9.97
N PHE A 661 49.52 -30.36 -9.10
CA PHE A 661 50.87 -29.90 -9.47
C PHE A 661 51.61 -30.87 -10.42
N SER A 662 51.44 -32.17 -10.20
CA SER A 662 52.01 -33.25 -11.03
C SER A 662 51.24 -33.53 -12.32
N SER A 663 50.05 -32.93 -12.52
CA SER A 663 49.23 -33.16 -13.72
C SER A 663 49.99 -32.83 -15.00
N ALA A 664 49.68 -33.54 -16.09
CA ALA A 664 50.33 -33.33 -17.38
C ALA A 664 50.06 -31.92 -17.93
N GLU A 665 48.87 -31.37 -17.63
CA GLU A 665 48.41 -30.05 -17.97
C GLU A 665 49.21 -28.97 -17.23
N VAL A 666 49.33 -29.05 -15.90
CA VAL A 666 50.17 -28.09 -15.13
C VAL A 666 51.65 -28.27 -15.46
N THR A 667 52.11 -29.51 -15.68
CA THR A 667 53.48 -29.81 -16.13
C THR A 667 53.77 -29.31 -17.54
N GLY A 668 52.74 -29.17 -18.39
CA GLY A 668 52.80 -28.53 -19.70
C GLY A 668 52.81 -27.01 -19.59
N ASP A 669 51.80 -26.44 -18.92
CA ASP A 669 51.62 -25.00 -18.76
C ASP A 669 52.83 -24.35 -18.06
N ARG A 670 53.38 -24.96 -16.99
CA ARG A 670 54.56 -24.45 -16.26
C ARG A 670 55.86 -24.38 -17.06
N LYS A 671 55.95 -25.03 -18.23
CA LYS A 671 57.11 -24.89 -19.14
C LYS A 671 57.07 -23.59 -19.94
N HIS A 672 55.90 -22.96 -20.04
CA HIS A 672 55.64 -21.76 -20.83
C HIS A 672 55.50 -20.51 -19.95
N TRP A 673 55.39 -20.68 -18.64
CA TRP A 673 55.35 -19.57 -17.68
C TRP A 673 56.76 -19.22 -17.17
N PRO A 674 57.08 -17.92 -17.06
CA PRO A 674 58.36 -17.46 -16.52
C PRO A 674 58.38 -17.36 -14.99
N PHE A 675 57.21 -17.34 -14.36
CA PHE A 675 57.05 -17.45 -12.90
C PHE A 675 57.09 -18.91 -12.46
N ARG A 676 57.46 -19.15 -11.21
CA ARG A 676 57.58 -20.51 -10.68
C ARG A 676 56.23 -20.99 -10.16
N VAL A 677 55.73 -22.07 -10.76
CA VAL A 677 54.68 -22.90 -10.12
C VAL A 677 55.38 -23.86 -9.16
N VAL A 678 54.86 -23.98 -7.94
CA VAL A 678 55.38 -24.87 -6.88
C VAL A 678 54.33 -25.85 -6.42
N ASP A 679 54.80 -26.95 -5.85
CA ASP A 679 53.97 -27.81 -5.00
C ASP A 679 53.79 -27.10 -3.65
N MET A 680 52.54 -26.90 -3.26
CA MET A 680 52.17 -26.37 -1.95
C MET A 680 52.05 -27.52 -0.95
N ASP A 681 50.90 -28.21 -0.98
CA ASP A 681 50.48 -29.16 0.06
C ASP A 681 50.38 -30.60 -0.46
N GLY A 682 51.35 -31.01 -1.28
CA GLY A 682 51.53 -32.41 -1.68
C GLY A 682 50.66 -32.79 -2.88
N ASP A 683 50.98 -32.19 -4.02
CA ASP A 683 50.34 -32.25 -5.34
C ASP A 683 49.34 -31.12 -5.66
N GLU A 684 49.41 -29.96 -4.98
CA GLU A 684 48.58 -28.78 -5.26
C GLU A 684 49.40 -27.60 -5.83
N PRO A 685 49.00 -26.98 -6.98
CA PRO A 685 49.84 -26.01 -7.68
C PRO A 685 49.65 -24.57 -7.18
N GLY A 686 50.57 -24.11 -6.34
CA GLY A 686 50.72 -22.69 -6.00
C GLY A 686 51.67 -21.95 -6.95
N VAL A 687 51.74 -20.63 -6.81
CA VAL A 687 52.79 -19.80 -7.43
C VAL A 687 53.75 -19.27 -6.38
N GLU A 688 55.05 -19.31 -6.67
CA GLU A 688 56.12 -18.80 -5.82
C GLU A 688 56.72 -17.54 -6.45
N VAL A 689 56.73 -16.46 -5.67
CA VAL A 689 57.21 -15.12 -6.05
C VAL A 689 58.20 -14.60 -5.01
N GLU A 690 59.09 -13.71 -5.40
CA GLU A 690 60.08 -13.11 -4.52
C GLU A 690 59.67 -11.68 -4.13
N VAL A 691 59.34 -11.45 -2.86
CA VAL A 691 58.89 -10.16 -2.31
C VAL A 691 59.85 -9.75 -1.19
N ASN A 692 60.43 -8.55 -1.27
CA ASN A 692 61.40 -8.06 -0.27
C ASN A 692 62.56 -9.04 0.01
N GLY A 693 63.03 -9.77 -1.01
CA GLY A 693 64.08 -10.79 -0.91
C GLY A 693 63.67 -12.07 -0.17
N LYS A 694 62.36 -12.30 0.04
CA LYS A 694 61.79 -13.51 0.61
C LYS A 694 60.96 -14.24 -0.43
N SER A 695 61.02 -15.57 -0.41
CA SER A 695 60.16 -16.42 -1.23
C SER A 695 58.79 -16.53 -0.57
N GLU A 696 57.77 -15.94 -1.18
CA GLU A 696 56.37 -16.04 -0.78
C GLU A 696 55.61 -16.94 -1.76
N ARG A 697 54.55 -17.59 -1.27
CA ARG A 697 53.75 -18.53 -2.05
C ARG A 697 52.27 -18.21 -1.92
N PHE A 698 51.57 -18.25 -3.05
CA PHE A 698 50.16 -17.90 -3.13
C PHE A 698 49.37 -18.98 -3.85
N TYR A 699 48.14 -19.21 -3.40
CA TYR A 699 47.19 -20.04 -4.11
C TYR A 699 46.66 -19.29 -5.36
N PRO A 700 46.28 -20.01 -6.43
CA PRO A 700 45.64 -19.41 -7.61
C PRO A 700 44.41 -18.53 -7.31
N GLU A 701 43.71 -18.86 -6.24
CA GLU A 701 42.58 -18.16 -5.65
C GLU A 701 42.99 -16.81 -5.06
N ASP A 702 44.10 -16.74 -4.32
CA ASP A 702 44.63 -15.49 -3.74
C ASP A 702 44.99 -14.48 -4.82
N VAL A 703 45.65 -14.95 -5.88
CA VAL A 703 46.01 -14.14 -7.04
C VAL A 703 44.73 -13.67 -7.77
N SER A 704 43.72 -14.52 -7.86
CA SER A 704 42.41 -14.16 -8.44
C SER A 704 41.64 -13.16 -7.58
N ALA A 705 41.79 -13.21 -6.25
CA ALA A 705 41.21 -12.26 -5.32
C ALA A 705 41.79 -10.84 -5.49
N GLN A 706 43.09 -10.70 -5.83
CA GLN A 706 43.65 -9.39 -6.19
C GLN A 706 42.97 -8.78 -7.42
N VAL A 707 42.62 -9.60 -8.43
CA VAL A 707 41.87 -9.14 -9.60
C VAL A 707 40.46 -8.68 -9.23
N LEU A 708 39.75 -9.41 -8.37
CA LEU A 708 38.42 -9.00 -7.88
C LEU A 708 38.48 -7.73 -7.02
N LYS A 709 39.48 -7.61 -6.13
CA LYS A 709 39.73 -6.40 -5.33
C LYS A 709 39.93 -5.19 -6.25
N LYS A 710 40.70 -5.33 -7.33
CA LYS A 710 40.86 -4.30 -8.36
C LYS A 710 39.55 -3.93 -9.07
N MET A 711 38.69 -4.91 -9.39
CA MET A 711 37.37 -4.63 -9.99
C MET A 711 36.49 -3.80 -9.04
N LYS A 712 36.52 -4.11 -7.73
CA LYS A 712 35.85 -3.33 -6.69
C LYS A 712 36.40 -1.91 -6.59
N GLU A 713 37.72 -1.74 -6.59
CA GLU A 713 38.37 -0.41 -6.58
C GLU A 713 37.94 0.45 -7.77
N ILE A 714 37.90 -0.13 -8.98
CA ILE A 714 37.43 0.56 -10.20
C ILE A 714 35.96 0.98 -10.08
N ALA A 715 35.09 0.13 -9.53
CA ALA A 715 33.68 0.47 -9.30
C ALA A 715 33.47 1.51 -8.18
N CYS A 716 34.33 1.54 -7.17
CA CYS A 716 34.24 2.47 -6.04
C CYS A 716 34.91 3.83 -6.28
N ALA A 717 35.68 4.01 -7.36
CA ALA A 717 36.37 5.25 -7.68
C ALA A 717 35.91 5.93 -9.01
N PRO A 718 34.59 6.10 -9.28
CA PRO A 718 34.12 6.72 -10.53
C PRO A 718 34.51 8.21 -10.67
N SER A 719 34.93 8.85 -9.59
CA SER A 719 35.22 10.29 -9.50
C SER A 719 36.67 10.69 -9.83
N SER A 720 37.59 9.75 -10.06
CA SER A 720 38.99 10.05 -10.42
C SER A 720 39.23 10.26 -11.92
N VAL A 721 38.22 10.03 -12.77
CA VAL A 721 38.34 10.24 -14.21
C VAL A 721 37.93 11.68 -14.57
N SER A 722 38.91 12.58 -14.63
CA SER A 722 38.74 13.89 -15.28
C SER A 722 38.59 13.69 -16.79
N LEU A 723 37.38 13.39 -17.24
CA LEU A 723 37.01 13.45 -18.67
C LEU A 723 36.91 14.92 -19.10
N SER A 724 38.04 15.47 -19.53
CA SER A 724 38.05 16.66 -20.38
C SER A 724 37.56 16.29 -21.78
N MET A 725 36.32 16.67 -22.09
CA MET A 725 35.84 17.01 -23.43
C MET A 725 35.02 18.30 -23.30
#